data_AF-A0ABD3QGI8-F1
#
_entry.id   AF-A0ABD3QGI8-F1
#
_cell.length_a   1.000
_cell.length_b   1.000
_cell.length_c   1.000
_cell.angle_alpha   90.00
_cell.angle_beta   90.00
_cell.angle_gamma   90.00
#
_symmetry.space_group_name_H-M   'P 1'
#
loop_
_entity.id
_entity.type
_entity.pdbx_description
1 polymer ?
#
loop_
_entity_poly.entity_id
_entity_poly.type
_entity_poly.pdbx_seq_one_letter_code
_entity_poly.pdbx_strand_id
1 'polypeptide(L)'
;MHLSLIIAFAVDIKSFTHAFSSTLICTSNRKGLQYSPNCIRRVTPLDAASSKIPHDRAIDRRKSPALWRYDLEYSIAPVGQDATQQTTKSDAYFPKAPPELMSPAGGWPQLKAAVANGADAVYLGLTSYSARARASNFDPDPSFRWNDSDQEYEPTDDKPASLLYAVKFAHKYNVRVYVAFNTLVFDEELHEVQELIEQIWDCGVDAVIIQDIGVAKIVKEVVARLSENGAGNGLNGAPLEIHASTQQTVTCADGVSFAAERTNATRVVLGRELSLSEISQISRNTDTEIEAFVHGALCVSYSGQCFSSEAWGGRSANRGQCAQACRLPYGLIANGELRHLSFDGIEGIMGGKSTSDNEEIKYLLSPQDLCGLEQVDGLVRAGVSCLKIEGRLKDASYVAATTRAYRQAIDASWNKVLEEQNIKTPMQQNRVIPLPDEHVSRLDLTHVFARGQDENHDGLTPGFFLGPNHQRLVRGRSPRHRGVHVGRVVSSNKGAVVIQVDEKLLGQTIPPLKRGDGIVVDRGMPQEQELGGPIYDVTYKQGQAVVRFSKDVENQWADHDYYNSISLAPKGSHVWKTADAEISKRIRKLAELDPPEFKSPVSVTVEGKVGEPLTVRIVDERTGEIGVADSRALGLLEQATGSALNDISISKAIGTLGNTEYSISCINMDSLDDGVWCPLSWIKDTRRRAIENLSNDPDDSTEDKSISDKQSTSARATYNDDFFVVDQLLDEIASAGKTSRSTQSFPRVSVLARSFEQVDAICSFIENNSNDKEPRVSEVIIDFLEIEGIRSAVSRIREAKDKSHQNIRIVVASPRIIKPGEEGIWKTLLKQSPDAILVRSTGLLYRLTQLGGTGQQLSIQSLSTEGDVEVTTVTLPELIGDFSLNAANAITAHELLQAGLSRITAAYDLSAHAITELATLLGKSAQHLEVVVHQHMPIFHTEHCVFARFLSKGNSFEDCGHACTRNTVHLRDQNSKDNLVLADMGCRNTVFMSEAQSGVYSMNDWAKANIGHFRIELVDESGDAAVKIVASYLRFLSKDLHAKDVWDELGSIPDSNGRLMGVGTGSLRNSAERRSGEVSSSVH
;
A
#
# COMPACT_ATOMS: atom_id res chain seq x y z
N MET A 1 -8.90 -44.81 50.30
CA MET A 1 -9.62 -44.10 51.38
C MET A 1 -8.75 -42.96 51.89
N HIS A 2 -9.37 -42.01 52.60
CA HIS A 2 -8.80 -40.95 53.44
C HIS A 2 -7.58 -41.34 54.30
N LEU A 3 -6.76 -40.42 54.86
CA LEU A 3 -6.44 -38.98 54.62
C LEU A 3 -5.32 -38.58 55.65
N SER A 4 -4.79 -37.35 55.58
CA SER A 4 -4.02 -36.64 56.64
C SER A 4 -2.56 -37.12 56.88
N LEU A 5 -1.46 -36.33 56.85
CA LEU A 5 -1.17 -34.87 57.06
C LEU A 5 -1.06 -34.49 58.56
N ILE A 6 0.02 -33.74 58.94
CA ILE A 6 0.18 -32.76 60.08
C ILE A 6 1.49 -32.90 60.95
N ILE A 7 2.30 -31.80 60.99
CA ILE A 7 3.25 -31.26 62.02
C ILE A 7 4.62 -31.95 62.38
N ALA A 8 5.71 -31.39 61.80
CA ALA A 8 6.86 -30.61 62.36
C ALA A 8 7.72 -30.97 63.63
N PHE A 9 8.91 -30.32 63.66
CA PHE A 9 9.90 -30.00 64.76
C PHE A 9 11.23 -30.79 64.98
N ALA A 10 12.29 -30.28 64.32
CA ALA A 10 13.61 -29.83 64.88
C ALA A 10 14.62 -30.79 65.59
N VAL A 11 15.81 -30.21 65.94
CA VAL A 11 17.00 -30.71 66.69
C VAL A 11 18.18 -31.27 65.83
N ASP A 12 19.48 -30.93 66.02
CA ASP A 12 20.13 -29.71 66.58
C ASP A 12 21.67 -29.60 66.29
N ILE A 13 22.21 -28.37 66.40
CA ILE A 13 23.56 -27.89 66.82
C ILE A 13 24.91 -28.58 66.44
N LYS A 14 25.80 -27.82 65.75
CA LYS A 14 27.15 -27.32 66.19
C LYS A 14 27.81 -26.46 65.06
N SER A 15 28.07 -25.17 65.27
CA SER A 15 29.32 -24.55 65.82
C SER A 15 30.50 -24.59 64.84
N PHE A 16 31.35 -23.57 64.63
CA PHE A 16 31.61 -22.22 65.20
C PHE A 16 32.60 -21.54 64.19
N THR A 17 32.88 -20.23 64.05
CA THR A 17 32.47 -18.87 64.51
C THR A 17 33.12 -17.88 63.49
N HIS A 18 33.09 -16.53 63.45
CA HIS A 18 32.63 -15.33 64.19
C HIS A 18 32.64 -14.15 63.14
N ALA A 19 32.18 -12.90 63.32
CA ALA A 19 31.45 -12.17 64.37
C ALA A 19 30.79 -10.86 63.80
N PHE A 20 30.07 -10.17 64.69
CA PHE A 20 29.54 -8.79 64.75
C PHE A 20 30.38 -7.66 64.09
N SER A 21 29.84 -6.47 63.76
CA SER A 21 28.62 -5.73 64.21
C SER A 21 28.21 -4.69 63.14
N SER A 22 27.10 -3.90 63.13
CA SER A 22 25.99 -3.59 64.08
C SER A 22 24.66 -3.32 63.31
N THR A 23 23.73 -2.50 63.84
CA THR A 23 22.48 -2.02 63.19
C THR A 23 22.04 -0.66 63.79
N LEU A 24 21.34 0.21 63.03
CA LEU A 24 20.20 1.11 63.38
C LEU A 24 20.01 2.21 62.29
N ILE A 25 18.85 2.40 61.63
CA ILE A 25 17.56 3.08 61.99
C ILE A 25 17.47 4.61 61.62
N CYS A 26 16.87 4.87 60.44
CA CYS A 26 15.71 5.76 60.14
C CYS A 26 15.75 7.32 60.10
N THR A 27 14.73 7.87 59.42
CA THR A 27 14.10 9.23 59.45
C THR A 27 14.70 10.47 58.71
N SER A 28 14.23 10.66 57.46
CA SER A 28 13.43 11.83 57.02
C SER A 28 14.03 13.19 56.56
N ASN A 29 13.30 13.77 55.59
CA ASN A 29 13.03 15.20 55.32
C ASN A 29 13.93 16.07 54.41
N ARG A 30 13.28 17.11 53.84
CA ARG A 30 13.70 17.92 52.68
C ARG A 30 14.46 19.20 53.05
N LYS A 31 15.38 19.64 52.17
CA LYS A 31 15.56 21.04 51.71
C LYS A 31 16.47 21.11 50.46
N GLY A 32 16.51 22.27 49.78
CA GLY A 32 17.24 22.50 48.52
C GLY A 32 18.77 22.59 48.67
N LEU A 33 19.54 22.98 47.64
CA LEU A 33 19.27 24.02 46.62
C LEU A 33 20.11 23.86 45.33
N GLN A 34 19.71 24.62 44.29
CA GLN A 34 20.52 25.13 43.16
C GLN A 34 21.01 24.17 42.05
N TYR A 35 21.55 24.77 40.98
CA TYR A 35 21.49 24.31 39.58
C TYR A 35 22.84 24.50 38.86
N SER A 36 23.19 23.54 37.99
CA SER A 36 24.07 23.71 36.80
C SER A 36 25.57 24.03 37.01
N PRO A 37 26.47 23.76 36.03
CA PRO A 37 26.34 22.92 34.84
C PRO A 37 27.30 21.70 34.83
N ASN A 38 27.12 20.84 33.80
CA ASN A 38 27.93 19.69 33.37
C ASN A 38 27.43 18.28 33.74
N CYS A 39 26.77 17.63 32.77
CA CYS A 39 26.70 16.17 32.70
C CYS A 39 26.66 15.74 31.21
N ILE A 40 27.81 15.38 30.65
CA ILE A 40 27.94 14.89 29.27
C ILE A 40 27.59 13.40 29.23
N ARG A 41 27.03 12.95 28.09
CA ARG A 41 26.71 11.54 27.76
C ARG A 41 27.78 10.55 28.26
N ARG A 42 27.34 9.48 28.92
CA ARG A 42 28.09 8.21 29.00
C ARG A 42 27.21 7.06 28.50
N VAL A 43 27.37 6.73 27.23
CA VAL A 43 27.09 5.38 26.74
C VAL A 43 28.25 4.50 27.23
N THR A 44 27.95 3.38 27.88
CA THR A 44 28.96 2.38 28.23
C THR A 44 29.27 1.51 27.00
N PRO A 45 30.55 1.26 26.65
CA PRO A 45 30.90 0.36 25.56
C PRO A 45 30.43 -1.08 25.84
N LEU A 46 30.15 -1.83 24.77
CA LEU A 46 30.11 -3.28 24.81
C LEU A 46 31.54 -3.81 24.66
N ASP A 47 31.96 -4.72 25.56
CA ASP A 47 33.32 -5.27 25.55
C ASP A 47 33.58 -6.19 24.36
N ALA A 48 34.64 -5.90 23.62
CA ALA A 48 35.10 -6.70 22.49
C ALA A 48 36.19 -7.70 22.92
N ALA A 49 35.81 -8.92 23.34
CA ALA A 49 36.68 -10.11 23.27
C ALA A 49 35.97 -11.44 23.63
N SER A 50 35.65 -12.27 22.63
CA SER A 50 35.82 -13.75 22.74
C SER A 50 35.64 -14.44 21.38
N SER A 51 36.61 -14.25 20.48
CA SER A 51 36.70 -14.95 19.20
C SER A 51 36.99 -16.45 19.39
N LYS A 52 35.94 -17.26 19.60
CA LYS A 52 35.98 -18.72 19.51
C LYS A 52 34.78 -19.25 18.71
N ILE A 53 34.99 -19.40 17.42
CA ILE A 53 34.10 -20.17 16.53
C ILE A 53 34.04 -21.62 17.05
N PRO A 54 32.85 -22.17 17.33
CA PRO A 54 32.72 -23.60 17.61
C PRO A 54 32.94 -24.40 16.32
N HIS A 55 34.12 -25.00 16.17
CA HIS A 55 34.29 -26.11 15.23
C HIS A 55 33.44 -27.31 15.68
N ASP A 56 33.10 -28.19 14.73
CA ASP A 56 32.24 -29.36 14.89
C ASP A 56 30.81 -29.10 15.41
N ARG A 57 30.05 -28.38 14.58
CA ARG A 57 28.75 -28.88 14.08
C ARG A 57 28.54 -28.43 12.64
N ALA A 58 28.05 -29.32 11.79
CA ALA A 58 27.62 -28.95 10.45
C ALA A 58 26.37 -28.07 10.57
N ILE A 59 26.54 -26.77 10.41
CA ILE A 59 25.43 -25.82 10.28
C ILE A 59 24.75 -26.12 8.94
N ASP A 60 23.49 -26.57 9.00
CA ASP A 60 22.64 -26.71 7.83
C ASP A 60 22.49 -25.32 7.19
N ARG A 61 23.07 -25.11 6.00
CA ARG A 61 23.22 -23.78 5.40
C ARG A 61 21.93 -23.24 4.79
N ARG A 62 20.85 -24.03 4.75
CA ARG A 62 19.59 -23.69 4.11
C ARG A 62 18.90 -22.49 4.78
N LYS A 63 18.55 -21.49 3.97
CA LYS A 63 17.69 -20.34 4.31
C LYS A 63 18.10 -19.46 5.51
N SER A 64 19.36 -19.42 5.94
CA SER A 64 19.83 -18.42 6.93
C SER A 64 19.73 -17.00 6.38
N PRO A 65 18.90 -16.09 6.93
CA PRO A 65 18.73 -14.73 6.39
C PRO A 65 19.99 -13.87 6.55
N ALA A 66 20.81 -14.19 7.56
CA ALA A 66 22.07 -13.50 7.83
C ALA A 66 23.09 -13.62 6.69
N LEU A 67 23.06 -14.70 5.89
CA LEU A 67 24.01 -14.89 4.78
C LEU A 67 23.84 -13.86 3.65
N TRP A 68 22.69 -13.18 3.57
CA TRP A 68 22.36 -12.25 2.49
C TRP A 68 22.14 -10.82 2.98
N ARG A 69 21.78 -10.65 4.26
CA ARG A 69 21.46 -9.35 4.91
C ARG A 69 22.66 -8.63 5.53
N TYR A 70 23.84 -9.25 5.60
CA TYR A 70 25.04 -8.49 5.92
C TYR A 70 25.54 -7.77 4.66
N ASP A 71 25.95 -6.51 4.83
CA ASP A 71 26.74 -5.73 3.86
C ASP A 71 28.16 -6.31 3.67
N LEU A 72 28.27 -7.59 3.28
CA LEU A 72 29.52 -8.28 2.97
C LEU A 72 30.06 -7.88 1.58
N GLU A 73 30.20 -6.57 1.39
CA GLU A 73 31.08 -5.92 0.42
C GLU A 73 30.89 -6.38 -1.04
N TYR A 74 29.65 -6.74 -1.41
CA TYR A 74 29.24 -7.01 -2.79
C TYR A 74 29.14 -5.72 -3.62
N SER A 75 30.26 -5.01 -3.80
CA SER A 75 30.34 -3.90 -4.74
C SER A 75 30.13 -4.41 -6.18
N ILE A 76 29.51 -3.58 -7.01
CA ILE A 76 29.24 -3.89 -8.40
C ILE A 76 29.36 -2.63 -9.26
N ALA A 77 30.15 -2.72 -10.33
CA ALA A 77 30.36 -1.62 -11.27
C ALA A 77 30.61 -2.16 -12.70
N PRO A 78 30.36 -1.34 -13.74
CA PRO A 78 30.88 -1.59 -15.08
C PRO A 78 32.40 -1.80 -15.08
N VAL A 79 32.89 -2.76 -15.86
CA VAL A 79 34.33 -3.02 -15.98
C VAL A 79 35.07 -1.76 -16.44
N GLY A 80 36.03 -1.29 -15.64
CA GLY A 80 36.77 -0.05 -15.88
C GLY A 80 36.23 1.19 -15.16
N GLN A 81 35.14 1.06 -14.40
CA GLN A 81 34.68 2.07 -13.44
C GLN A 81 34.97 1.63 -12.01
N ASP A 82 35.30 2.59 -11.15
CA ASP A 82 35.65 2.33 -9.74
C ASP A 82 34.37 2.14 -8.92
N ALA A 83 34.23 0.98 -8.26
CA ALA A 83 33.02 0.63 -7.50
C ALA A 83 32.86 1.40 -6.17
N THR A 84 33.72 2.39 -5.93
CA THR A 84 33.84 3.17 -4.68
C THR A 84 32.89 4.37 -4.61
N GLN A 85 32.13 4.67 -5.68
CA GLN A 85 31.19 5.80 -5.71
C GLN A 85 29.74 5.42 -5.33
N GLN A 86 29.56 4.71 -4.21
CA GLN A 86 28.33 4.88 -3.44
C GLN A 86 28.49 6.12 -2.56
N THR A 87 28.00 7.27 -3.05
CA THR A 87 27.96 8.52 -2.29
C THR A 87 26.95 8.39 -1.15
N THR A 88 27.41 7.99 0.03
CA THR A 88 26.62 8.05 1.26
C THR A 88 26.29 9.50 1.58
N LYS A 89 25.07 9.95 1.23
CA LYS A 89 24.47 11.17 1.81
C LYS A 89 24.55 11.00 3.33
N SER A 90 25.10 11.99 4.03
CA SER A 90 25.56 11.88 5.42
C SER A 90 24.48 11.35 6.37
N ASP A 91 24.87 10.58 7.39
CA ASP A 91 23.97 9.92 8.36
C ASP A 91 22.89 10.82 8.99
N ALA A 92 23.16 12.12 9.08
CA ALA A 92 22.23 13.14 9.55
C ALA A 92 21.31 13.65 8.42
N TYR A 93 20.45 12.77 7.89
CA TYR A 93 19.29 13.23 7.13
C TYR A 93 18.32 13.94 8.09
N PHE A 94 18.06 15.22 7.86
CA PHE A 94 17.03 15.97 8.56
C PHE A 94 15.84 16.22 7.62
N PRO A 95 14.60 15.92 8.05
CA PRO A 95 13.42 16.29 7.27
C PRO A 95 13.33 17.82 7.14
N LYS A 96 13.06 18.29 5.92
CA LYS A 96 13.01 19.74 5.58
C LYS A 96 11.69 20.40 6.01
N ALA A 97 10.63 19.61 6.14
CA ALA A 97 9.27 20.01 6.44
C ALA A 97 8.57 18.89 7.26
N PRO A 98 7.49 19.19 8.01
CA PRO A 98 6.62 18.16 8.55
C PRO A 98 5.96 17.38 7.41
N PRO A 99 5.64 16.09 7.59
CA PRO A 99 4.88 15.37 6.59
C PRO A 99 3.44 15.90 6.47
N GLU A 100 2.96 15.89 5.24
CA GLU A 100 1.57 16.06 4.86
C GLU A 100 0.73 14.92 5.47
N LEU A 101 -0.39 15.24 6.12
CA LEU A 101 -1.37 14.24 6.52
C LEU A 101 -2.43 14.10 5.43
N MET A 102 -2.46 12.95 4.77
CA MET A 102 -3.46 12.66 3.75
C MET A 102 -4.58 11.76 4.28
N SER A 103 -5.81 12.29 4.25
CA SER A 103 -7.01 11.60 4.74
C SER A 103 -7.94 11.11 3.63
N PRO A 104 -8.70 10.02 3.84
CA PRO A 104 -9.59 9.45 2.83
C PRO A 104 -10.93 10.19 2.76
N ALA A 105 -11.23 10.79 1.61
CA ALA A 105 -12.58 11.23 1.27
C ALA A 105 -13.31 10.09 0.53
N GLY A 106 -14.43 9.63 1.08
CA GLY A 106 -15.33 8.64 0.44
C GLY A 106 -16.60 9.26 -0.16
N GLY A 107 -16.78 10.57 0.06
CA GLY A 107 -17.98 11.36 -0.22
C GLY A 107 -17.94 12.66 0.58
N TRP A 108 -18.97 13.49 0.45
CA TRP A 108 -19.02 14.84 1.04
C TRP A 108 -18.83 14.89 2.57
N PRO A 109 -19.49 14.05 3.40
CA PRO A 109 -19.30 14.10 4.87
C PRO A 109 -17.87 13.76 5.31
N GLN A 110 -17.22 12.81 4.63
CA GLN A 110 -15.82 12.44 4.88
C GLN A 110 -14.86 13.57 4.53
N LEU A 111 -15.13 14.32 3.45
CA LEU A 111 -14.33 15.48 3.06
C LEU A 111 -14.39 16.58 4.12
N LYS A 112 -15.59 16.98 4.57
CA LYS A 112 -15.73 17.97 5.65
C LYS A 112 -15.01 17.52 6.93
N ALA A 113 -15.20 16.26 7.33
CA ALA A 113 -14.58 15.69 8.53
C ALA A 113 -13.04 15.62 8.44
N ALA A 114 -12.46 15.38 7.27
CA ALA A 114 -11.01 15.41 7.07
C ALA A 114 -10.45 16.84 7.26
N VAL A 115 -11.03 17.83 6.57
CA VAL A 115 -10.59 19.23 6.63
C VAL A 115 -10.71 19.76 8.07
N ALA A 116 -11.88 19.59 8.72
CA ALA A 116 -12.13 20.11 10.06
C ALA A 116 -11.25 19.49 11.18
N ASN A 117 -10.66 18.31 10.94
CA ASN A 117 -9.77 17.64 11.91
C ASN A 117 -8.27 17.79 11.58
N GLY A 118 -7.94 18.55 10.52
CA GLY A 118 -6.57 18.93 10.17
C GLY A 118 -5.85 17.96 9.24
N ALA A 119 -6.54 17.43 8.23
CA ALA A 119 -5.86 16.89 7.06
C ALA A 119 -5.19 18.03 6.28
N ASP A 120 -3.97 17.82 5.78
CA ASP A 120 -3.28 18.80 4.92
C ASP A 120 -3.48 18.43 3.43
N ALA A 121 -3.88 17.18 3.13
CA ALA A 121 -4.42 16.75 1.84
C ALA A 121 -5.53 15.69 2.00
N VAL A 122 -6.32 15.47 0.95
CA VAL A 122 -7.34 14.41 0.86
C VAL A 122 -7.19 13.59 -0.41
N TYR A 123 -7.52 12.30 -0.35
CA TYR A 123 -7.67 11.46 -1.54
C TYR A 123 -9.07 10.86 -1.67
N LEU A 124 -9.62 10.96 -2.88
CA LEU A 124 -10.94 10.50 -3.28
C LEU A 124 -10.84 9.54 -4.47
N GLY A 125 -11.95 8.92 -4.86
CA GLY A 125 -12.05 8.15 -6.11
C GLY A 125 -13.12 8.73 -7.02
N LEU A 126 -13.12 8.28 -8.28
CA LEU A 126 -14.22 8.48 -9.22
C LEU A 126 -15.15 7.26 -9.22
N THR A 127 -16.20 7.33 -10.03
CA THR A 127 -17.13 6.22 -10.32
C THR A 127 -16.43 5.05 -11.05
N SER A 128 -15.47 5.34 -11.93
CA SER A 128 -14.64 4.38 -12.67
C SER A 128 -13.14 4.44 -12.27
N TYR A 129 -12.30 3.61 -12.89
CA TYR A 129 -10.81 3.52 -12.81
C TYR A 129 -10.13 3.71 -11.45
N SER A 130 -10.81 3.33 -10.38
CA SER A 130 -10.35 3.58 -9.02
C SER A 130 -10.43 2.34 -8.14
N ALA A 131 -9.37 2.07 -7.38
CA ALA A 131 -9.44 1.16 -6.24
C ALA A 131 -10.37 1.67 -5.13
N ARG A 132 -11.05 2.82 -5.33
CA ARG A 132 -12.10 3.38 -4.47
C ARG A 132 -13.52 3.37 -5.07
N ALA A 133 -13.74 2.92 -6.31
CA ALA A 133 -15.02 2.89 -7.07
C ALA A 133 -16.19 2.03 -6.50
N ARG A 134 -16.46 2.12 -5.19
CA ARG A 134 -17.60 1.54 -4.43
C ARG A 134 -17.96 2.38 -3.19
N ALA A 135 -17.42 3.59 -3.09
CA ALA A 135 -17.88 4.63 -2.17
C ALA A 135 -18.69 5.64 -2.98
N SER A 136 -19.43 6.54 -2.32
CA SER A 136 -20.24 7.56 -3.01
C SER A 136 -19.43 8.41 -3.98
N ASN A 137 -18.16 8.66 -3.66
CA ASN A 137 -17.19 9.33 -4.54
C ASN A 137 -17.70 10.68 -5.06
N PHE A 138 -17.15 11.16 -6.17
CA PHE A 138 -17.46 12.45 -6.77
C PHE A 138 -17.54 12.31 -8.30
N ASP A 139 -18.39 13.12 -8.92
CA ASP A 139 -18.56 13.18 -10.38
C ASP A 139 -17.48 14.08 -11.00
N PRO A 140 -16.72 13.59 -12.00
CA PRO A 140 -15.67 14.35 -12.67
C PRO A 140 -16.19 15.40 -13.66
N ASP A 141 -17.45 15.36 -14.14
CA ASP A 141 -17.95 16.31 -15.15
C ASP A 141 -17.93 17.75 -14.61
N PRO A 142 -17.10 18.67 -15.15
CA PRO A 142 -17.02 20.05 -14.67
C PRO A 142 -18.28 20.87 -15.01
N SER A 143 -19.15 20.37 -15.88
CA SER A 143 -20.46 20.96 -16.18
C SER A 143 -21.54 20.60 -15.15
N PHE A 144 -21.33 19.54 -14.35
CA PHE A 144 -22.26 19.10 -13.32
C PHE A 144 -22.34 20.10 -12.15
N ARG A 145 -23.46 20.82 -12.08
CA ARG A 145 -23.70 21.85 -11.05
C ARG A 145 -24.28 21.24 -9.77
N TRP A 146 -23.46 21.24 -8.73
CA TRP A 146 -23.82 20.97 -7.34
C TRP A 146 -23.65 22.25 -6.52
N ASN A 147 -24.60 22.57 -5.63
CA ASN A 147 -24.67 23.87 -4.96
C ASN A 147 -24.88 23.80 -3.44
N ASP A 148 -24.83 24.93 -2.75
CA ASP A 148 -24.94 24.99 -1.29
C ASP A 148 -26.20 24.35 -0.71
N SER A 149 -27.33 24.37 -1.43
CA SER A 149 -28.55 23.68 -0.98
C SER A 149 -28.50 22.15 -1.15
N ASP A 150 -27.56 21.62 -1.94
CA ASP A 150 -27.35 20.18 -2.11
C ASP A 150 -26.45 19.59 -0.99
N GLN A 151 -25.80 20.43 -0.17
CA GLN A 151 -24.89 20.00 0.90
C GLN A 151 -25.53 19.12 1.98
N GLU A 152 -26.86 19.19 2.15
CA GLU A 152 -27.62 18.37 3.11
C GLU A 152 -28.07 17.01 2.53
N TYR A 153 -27.85 16.76 1.23
CA TYR A 153 -28.26 15.53 0.57
C TYR A 153 -27.18 14.42 0.67
N GLU A 154 -27.59 13.18 0.98
CA GLU A 154 -26.70 12.01 0.82
C GLU A 154 -26.58 11.68 -0.68
N PRO A 155 -25.38 11.72 -1.29
CA PRO A 155 -25.23 11.49 -2.73
C PRO A 155 -25.69 10.08 -3.15
N THR A 156 -26.44 10.01 -4.24
CA THR A 156 -26.93 8.77 -4.86
C THR A 156 -26.35 8.56 -6.25
N ASP A 157 -26.50 7.37 -6.81
CA ASP A 157 -26.08 7.08 -8.19
C ASP A 157 -26.75 8.02 -9.23
N ASP A 158 -27.97 8.53 -8.92
CA ASP A 158 -28.70 9.50 -9.75
C ASP A 158 -28.30 10.97 -9.48
N LYS A 159 -27.57 11.23 -8.39
CA LYS A 159 -27.19 12.56 -7.88
C LYS A 159 -25.86 12.48 -7.09
N PRO A 160 -24.72 12.34 -7.78
CA PRO A 160 -23.40 12.39 -7.15
C PRO A 160 -23.06 13.81 -6.63
N ALA A 161 -21.95 13.92 -5.90
CA ALA A 161 -21.36 15.21 -5.50
C ALA A 161 -20.33 15.67 -6.54
N SER A 162 -20.29 16.95 -6.88
CA SER A 162 -19.35 17.49 -7.89
C SER A 162 -17.89 17.45 -7.41
N LEU A 163 -16.97 16.93 -8.24
CA LEU A 163 -15.53 16.99 -8.02
C LEU A 163 -15.03 18.45 -7.99
N LEU A 164 -15.47 19.26 -8.96
CA LEU A 164 -15.15 20.70 -9.04
C LEU A 164 -15.51 21.44 -7.74
N TYR A 165 -16.69 21.13 -7.15
CA TYR A 165 -17.07 21.71 -5.87
C TYR A 165 -16.19 21.20 -4.71
N ALA A 166 -15.88 19.90 -4.69
CA ALA A 166 -15.00 19.30 -3.68
C ALA A 166 -13.58 19.89 -3.69
N VAL A 167 -13.02 20.16 -4.88
CA VAL A 167 -11.73 20.85 -5.05
C VAL A 167 -11.81 22.27 -4.53
N LYS A 168 -12.79 23.08 -4.98
CA LYS A 168 -12.97 24.47 -4.50
C LYS A 168 -13.14 24.56 -2.98
N PHE A 169 -13.88 23.63 -2.37
CA PHE A 169 -14.02 23.55 -0.91
C PHE A 169 -12.68 23.25 -0.21
N ALA A 170 -11.91 22.26 -0.69
CA ALA A 170 -10.65 21.90 -0.07
C ALA A 170 -9.58 22.98 -0.23
N HIS A 171 -9.46 23.58 -1.43
CA HIS A 171 -8.54 24.68 -1.73
C HIS A 171 -8.83 25.93 -0.91
N LYS A 172 -10.12 26.25 -0.63
CA LYS A 172 -10.51 27.32 0.30
C LYS A 172 -9.90 27.15 1.69
N TYR A 173 -9.61 25.92 2.12
CA TYR A 173 -9.01 25.61 3.41
C TYR A 173 -7.52 25.22 3.32
N ASN A 174 -6.87 25.46 2.18
CA ASN A 174 -5.48 25.07 1.89
C ASN A 174 -5.23 23.56 2.08
N VAL A 175 -6.19 22.73 1.66
CA VAL A 175 -6.10 21.27 1.65
C VAL A 175 -6.05 20.80 0.19
N ARG A 176 -5.00 20.05 -0.18
CA ARG A 176 -4.84 19.53 -1.55
C ARG A 176 -5.76 18.33 -1.82
N VAL A 177 -6.18 18.15 -3.07
CA VAL A 177 -7.09 17.07 -3.51
C VAL A 177 -6.40 16.17 -4.52
N TYR A 178 -6.34 14.88 -4.21
CA TYR A 178 -5.76 13.85 -5.08
C TYR A 178 -6.80 12.83 -5.55
N VAL A 179 -6.84 12.54 -6.84
CA VAL A 179 -7.73 11.52 -7.44
C VAL A 179 -7.02 10.17 -7.48
N ALA A 180 -7.63 9.14 -6.88
CA ALA A 180 -7.11 7.77 -6.91
C ALA A 180 -7.45 7.06 -8.22
N PHE A 181 -6.66 7.29 -9.26
CA PHE A 181 -6.77 6.67 -10.59
C PHE A 181 -5.91 5.39 -10.70
N ASN A 182 -6.06 4.52 -9.69
CA ASN A 182 -5.08 3.50 -9.34
C ASN A 182 -5.52 2.05 -9.63
N THR A 183 -5.94 1.81 -10.86
CA THR A 183 -6.23 0.48 -11.40
C THR A 183 -5.46 0.21 -12.69
N LEU A 184 -5.35 -1.06 -13.08
CA LEU A 184 -4.98 -1.40 -14.47
C LEU A 184 -6.10 -1.01 -15.43
N VAL A 185 -5.69 -0.59 -16.63
CA VAL A 185 -6.54 -0.16 -17.74
C VAL A 185 -6.27 -1.06 -18.94
N PHE A 186 -7.32 -1.55 -19.60
CA PHE A 186 -7.21 -2.37 -20.80
C PHE A 186 -7.29 -1.51 -22.08
N ASP A 187 -6.89 -2.05 -23.22
CA ASP A 187 -6.82 -1.29 -24.48
C ASP A 187 -8.17 -0.68 -24.91
N GLU A 188 -9.28 -1.37 -24.67
CA GLU A 188 -10.65 -0.89 -24.95
C GLU A 188 -11.07 0.34 -24.10
N GLU A 189 -10.32 0.65 -23.04
CA GLU A 189 -10.67 1.64 -22.01
C GLU A 189 -9.85 2.95 -22.14
N LEU A 190 -8.86 2.99 -23.04
CA LEU A 190 -7.88 4.08 -23.10
C LEU A 190 -8.48 5.45 -23.46
N HIS A 191 -9.52 5.50 -24.30
CA HIS A 191 -10.17 6.76 -24.69
C HIS A 191 -10.99 7.38 -23.54
N GLU A 192 -11.82 6.59 -22.85
CA GLU A 192 -12.57 7.04 -21.65
C GLU A 192 -11.59 7.56 -20.58
N VAL A 193 -10.44 6.88 -20.44
CA VAL A 193 -9.36 7.32 -19.54
C VAL A 193 -8.79 8.69 -19.94
N GLN A 194 -8.62 8.99 -21.23
CA GLN A 194 -8.17 10.32 -21.66
C GLN A 194 -9.21 11.41 -21.33
N GLU A 195 -10.49 11.16 -21.64
CA GLU A 195 -11.59 12.09 -21.34
C GLU A 195 -11.69 12.39 -19.83
N LEU A 196 -11.53 11.36 -18.99
CA LEU A 196 -11.51 11.52 -17.53
C LEU A 196 -10.29 12.29 -17.02
N ILE A 197 -9.12 12.17 -17.68
CA ILE A 197 -7.92 12.96 -17.34
C ILE A 197 -8.15 14.44 -17.66
N GLU A 198 -8.79 14.75 -18.79
CA GLU A 198 -9.14 16.12 -19.19
C GLU A 198 -10.18 16.73 -18.21
N GLN A 199 -11.18 15.95 -17.79
CA GLN A 199 -12.13 16.37 -16.74
C GLN A 199 -11.49 16.59 -15.36
N ILE A 200 -10.54 15.73 -14.96
CA ILE A 200 -9.75 15.88 -13.72
C ILE A 200 -8.93 17.18 -13.74
N TRP A 201 -8.35 17.53 -14.89
CA TRP A 201 -7.59 18.77 -15.08
C TRP A 201 -8.48 20.02 -14.99
N ASP A 202 -9.63 20.01 -15.68
CA ASP A 202 -10.61 21.11 -15.65
C ASP A 202 -11.23 21.31 -14.26
N CYS A 203 -11.34 20.23 -13.46
CA CYS A 203 -11.72 20.32 -12.05
C CYS A 203 -10.65 20.93 -11.13
N GLY A 204 -9.44 21.20 -11.62
CA GLY A 204 -8.34 21.81 -10.85
C GLY A 204 -7.71 20.89 -9.80
N VAL A 205 -7.74 19.57 -10.01
CA VAL A 205 -7.13 18.57 -9.12
C VAL A 205 -5.62 18.76 -9.00
N ASP A 206 -5.06 18.55 -7.80
CA ASP A 206 -3.62 18.76 -7.55
C ASP A 206 -2.75 17.56 -7.98
N ALA A 207 -3.26 16.33 -7.82
CA ALA A 207 -2.53 15.12 -8.23
C ALA A 207 -3.43 13.95 -8.65
N VAL A 208 -2.93 13.09 -9.53
CA VAL A 208 -3.48 11.76 -9.83
C VAL A 208 -2.57 10.67 -9.29
N ILE A 209 -3.16 9.72 -8.53
CA ILE A 209 -2.46 8.58 -7.97
C ILE A 209 -2.62 7.40 -8.92
N ILE A 210 -1.58 7.07 -9.71
CA ILE A 210 -1.66 6.17 -10.86
C ILE A 210 -1.02 4.81 -10.57
N GLN A 211 -1.60 3.72 -11.08
CA GLN A 211 -0.96 2.40 -11.12
C GLN A 211 -0.29 2.13 -12.48
N ASP A 212 -1.04 2.31 -13.56
CA ASP A 212 -0.69 1.89 -14.91
C ASP A 212 0.31 2.86 -15.59
N ILE A 213 1.38 2.32 -16.19
CA ILE A 213 2.49 3.13 -16.73
C ILE A 213 2.06 3.87 -18.01
N GLY A 214 1.26 3.22 -18.85
CA GLY A 214 0.66 3.77 -20.05
C GLY A 214 -0.34 4.89 -19.74
N VAL A 215 -1.10 4.76 -18.64
CA VAL A 215 -1.95 5.85 -18.14
C VAL A 215 -1.13 7.04 -17.67
N ALA A 216 -0.01 6.84 -16.97
CA ALA A 216 0.88 7.95 -16.60
C ALA A 216 1.52 8.63 -17.82
N LYS A 217 1.82 7.86 -18.87
CA LYS A 217 2.24 8.38 -20.18
C LYS A 217 1.12 9.21 -20.83
N ILE A 218 -0.13 8.74 -20.86
CA ILE A 218 -1.28 9.52 -21.35
C ILE A 218 -1.43 10.82 -20.56
N VAL A 219 -1.45 10.77 -19.21
CA VAL A 219 -1.56 11.98 -18.36
C VAL A 219 -0.48 13.00 -18.74
N LYS A 220 0.78 12.58 -18.86
CA LYS A 220 1.87 13.48 -19.20
C LYS A 220 1.66 14.19 -20.54
N GLU A 221 1.32 13.45 -21.60
CA GLU A 221 1.19 14.04 -22.94
C GLU A 221 -0.11 14.86 -23.09
N VAL A 222 -1.20 14.47 -22.41
CA VAL A 222 -2.44 15.27 -22.30
C VAL A 222 -2.17 16.59 -21.56
N VAL A 223 -1.53 16.53 -20.39
CA VAL A 223 -1.17 17.70 -19.59
C VAL A 223 -0.26 18.66 -20.39
N ALA A 224 0.70 18.13 -21.17
CA ALA A 224 1.52 18.93 -22.06
C ALA A 224 0.68 19.66 -23.12
N ARG A 225 -0.16 18.92 -23.87
CA ARG A 225 -1.10 19.47 -24.87
C ARG A 225 -2.00 20.56 -24.31
N LEU A 226 -2.54 20.38 -23.10
CA LEU A 226 -3.40 21.38 -22.46
C LEU A 226 -2.58 22.62 -22.06
N SER A 227 -1.42 22.42 -21.45
CA SER A 227 -0.53 23.48 -20.95
C SER A 227 0.02 24.40 -22.05
N GLU A 228 0.24 23.90 -23.26
CA GLU A 228 0.73 24.69 -24.40
C GLU A 228 -0.21 25.84 -24.80
N ASN A 229 -1.49 25.79 -24.40
CA ASN A 229 -2.46 26.87 -24.63
C ASN A 229 -2.36 28.02 -23.60
N GLY A 230 -1.41 27.96 -22.67
CA GLY A 230 -1.14 29.02 -21.69
C GLY A 230 -1.92 28.92 -20.38
N ALA A 231 -2.61 27.80 -20.13
CA ALA A 231 -3.28 27.50 -18.87
C ALA A 231 -2.46 26.50 -18.05
N GLY A 232 -2.34 26.73 -16.73
CA GLY A 232 -2.10 25.62 -15.79
C GLY A 232 -3.40 24.85 -15.54
N ASN A 233 -3.53 24.12 -14.44
CA ASN A 233 -4.87 23.64 -14.06
C ASN A 233 -5.82 24.84 -13.88
N GLY A 234 -7.10 24.66 -14.24
CA GLY A 234 -8.03 25.77 -14.46
C GLY A 234 -8.41 26.60 -13.23
N LEU A 235 -7.92 26.25 -12.03
CA LEU A 235 -8.30 26.89 -10.77
C LEU A 235 -7.12 27.42 -9.94
N ASN A 236 -5.92 26.87 -10.08
CA ASN A 236 -4.76 27.29 -9.28
C ASN A 236 -3.46 27.49 -10.08
N GLY A 237 -3.46 27.22 -11.39
CA GLY A 237 -2.30 27.46 -12.26
C GLY A 237 -1.12 26.51 -12.09
N ALA A 238 -1.19 25.54 -11.16
CA ALA A 238 -0.17 24.50 -11.00
C ALA A 238 -0.34 23.37 -12.04
N PRO A 239 0.72 22.60 -12.33
CA PRO A 239 0.61 21.37 -13.10
C PRO A 239 0.02 20.25 -12.23
N LEU A 240 -0.85 19.42 -12.82
CA LEU A 240 -1.35 18.18 -12.22
C LEU A 240 -0.19 17.22 -11.92
N GLU A 241 0.06 16.92 -10.64
CA GLU A 241 1.11 15.99 -10.22
C GLU A 241 0.75 14.52 -10.53
N ILE A 242 1.76 13.68 -10.78
CA ILE A 242 1.60 12.22 -10.84
C ILE A 242 2.19 11.60 -9.57
N HIS A 243 1.39 10.84 -8.83
CA HIS A 243 1.82 10.09 -7.65
C HIS A 243 1.77 8.59 -7.97
N ALA A 244 2.90 7.89 -7.84
CA ALA A 244 2.98 6.46 -8.12
C ALA A 244 2.32 5.63 -7.00
N SER A 245 1.27 4.89 -7.35
CA SER A 245 0.46 4.10 -6.41
C SER A 245 1.24 2.92 -5.79
N THR A 246 0.90 2.56 -4.55
CA THR A 246 1.39 1.34 -3.88
C THR A 246 1.11 0.06 -4.69
N GLN A 247 0.14 0.10 -5.61
CA GLN A 247 -0.15 -0.98 -6.56
C GLN A 247 0.96 -1.21 -7.62
N GLN A 248 1.95 -0.32 -7.74
CA GLN A 248 3.18 -0.56 -8.51
C GLN A 248 4.22 -1.40 -7.74
N THR A 249 3.90 -1.81 -6.50
CA THR A 249 4.73 -2.71 -5.68
C THR A 249 6.14 -2.16 -5.37
N VAL A 250 6.30 -0.84 -5.26
CA VAL A 250 7.62 -0.21 -5.02
C VAL A 250 8.13 -0.50 -3.60
N THR A 251 9.25 -1.23 -3.51
CA THR A 251 9.86 -1.68 -2.24
C THR A 251 11.32 -1.28 -2.05
N CYS A 252 11.94 -0.56 -2.99
CA CYS A 252 13.35 -0.14 -2.94
C CYS A 252 13.55 1.21 -3.65
N ALA A 253 14.69 1.87 -3.41
CA ALA A 253 15.02 3.16 -4.01
C ALA A 253 15.05 3.11 -5.55
N ASP A 254 15.53 2.01 -6.14
CA ASP A 254 15.53 1.83 -7.60
C ASP A 254 14.11 1.80 -8.19
N GLY A 255 13.12 1.30 -7.44
CA GLY A 255 11.71 1.35 -7.84
C GLY A 255 11.11 2.76 -7.72
N VAL A 256 11.58 3.56 -6.76
CA VAL A 256 11.23 4.99 -6.66
C VAL A 256 11.79 5.75 -7.86
N SER A 257 13.06 5.55 -8.19
CA SER A 257 13.71 6.18 -9.34
C SER A 257 13.08 5.76 -10.68
N PHE A 258 12.70 4.49 -10.83
CA PHE A 258 11.93 4.04 -12.00
C PHE A 258 10.63 4.84 -12.16
N ALA A 259 9.84 4.98 -11.09
CA ALA A 259 8.57 5.71 -11.15
C ALA A 259 8.80 7.21 -11.43
N ALA A 260 9.81 7.82 -10.79
CA ALA A 260 10.17 9.21 -11.03
C ALA A 260 10.56 9.46 -12.50
N GLU A 261 11.47 8.66 -13.06
CA GLU A 261 11.99 8.88 -14.42
C GLU A 261 11.03 8.41 -15.53
N ARG A 262 10.26 7.33 -15.32
CA ARG A 262 9.37 6.75 -16.36
C ARG A 262 7.95 7.28 -16.31
N THR A 263 7.39 7.49 -15.13
CA THR A 263 6.01 7.99 -14.96
C THR A 263 5.95 9.48 -14.58
N ASN A 264 7.08 10.20 -14.58
CA ASN A 264 7.19 11.59 -14.13
C ASN A 264 6.62 11.79 -12.70
N ALA A 265 6.78 10.79 -11.83
CA ALA A 265 6.16 10.78 -10.52
C ALA A 265 6.89 11.72 -9.54
N THR A 266 6.18 12.73 -9.02
CA THR A 266 6.69 13.64 -7.98
C THR A 266 6.80 12.94 -6.63
N ARG A 267 5.91 11.97 -6.39
CA ARG A 267 5.76 11.22 -5.14
C ARG A 267 5.52 9.73 -5.41
N VAL A 268 6.07 8.86 -4.56
CA VAL A 268 5.90 7.40 -4.66
C VAL A 268 5.37 6.80 -3.36
N VAL A 269 4.23 6.11 -3.45
CA VAL A 269 3.60 5.43 -2.31
C VAL A 269 4.20 4.04 -2.13
N LEU A 270 4.95 3.86 -1.06
CA LEU A 270 5.75 2.64 -0.83
C LEU A 270 4.88 1.42 -0.49
N GLY A 271 5.48 0.23 -0.58
CA GLY A 271 4.92 -1.02 -0.06
C GLY A 271 4.64 -0.94 1.45
N ARG A 272 3.51 -1.53 1.87
CA ARG A 272 3.05 -1.58 3.27
C ARG A 272 3.78 -2.63 4.12
N GLU A 273 4.60 -3.42 3.45
CA GLU A 273 5.35 -4.55 3.95
C GLU A 273 6.77 -4.15 4.43
N LEU A 274 7.11 -2.86 4.37
CA LEU A 274 8.41 -2.30 4.77
C LEU A 274 8.47 -1.90 6.26
N SER A 275 9.68 -2.01 6.80
CA SER A 275 10.10 -1.54 8.13
C SER A 275 10.61 -0.09 8.10
N LEU A 276 10.66 0.57 9.26
CA LEU A 276 11.21 1.92 9.38
C LEU A 276 12.67 2.01 8.92
N SER A 277 13.45 0.95 9.12
CA SER A 277 14.82 0.81 8.61
C SER A 277 14.88 0.80 7.09
N GLU A 278 14.05 -0.02 6.44
CA GLU A 278 14.01 -0.10 4.96
C GLU A 278 13.49 1.21 4.36
N ILE A 279 12.47 1.85 4.96
CA ILE A 279 11.95 3.16 4.56
C ILE A 279 13.03 4.25 4.69
N SER A 280 13.78 4.28 5.79
CA SER A 280 14.86 5.27 5.96
C SER A 280 16.03 5.04 4.99
N GLN A 281 16.34 3.79 4.64
CA GLN A 281 17.32 3.48 3.60
C GLN A 281 16.84 3.92 2.20
N ILE A 282 15.56 3.76 1.88
CA ILE A 282 14.97 4.27 0.62
C ILE A 282 15.06 5.79 0.56
N SER A 283 14.59 6.49 1.60
CA SER A 283 14.60 7.97 1.67
C SER A 283 15.98 8.58 1.43
N ARG A 284 17.03 8.00 2.04
CA ARG A 284 18.42 8.46 1.87
C ARG A 284 18.99 8.30 0.45
N ASN A 285 18.41 7.40 -0.34
CA ASN A 285 18.90 7.02 -1.68
C ASN A 285 18.00 7.55 -2.82
N THR A 286 17.12 8.52 -2.52
CA THR A 286 16.34 9.27 -3.51
C THR A 286 16.32 10.76 -3.15
N ASP A 287 15.73 11.58 -4.02
CA ASP A 287 15.26 12.94 -3.73
C ASP A 287 13.77 13.13 -4.10
N THR A 288 13.11 12.10 -4.65
CA THR A 288 11.66 12.03 -4.90
C THR A 288 10.89 11.92 -3.58
N GLU A 289 9.69 12.50 -3.49
CA GLU A 289 8.87 12.33 -2.29
C GLU A 289 8.46 10.86 -2.08
N ILE A 290 8.48 10.40 -0.83
CA ILE A 290 7.98 9.07 -0.47
C ILE A 290 6.79 9.18 0.48
N GLU A 291 5.81 8.30 0.29
CA GLU A 291 4.58 8.24 1.07
C GLU A 291 4.41 6.87 1.72
N ALA A 292 3.93 6.87 2.96
CA ALA A 292 3.63 5.66 3.71
C ALA A 292 2.17 5.63 4.16
N PHE A 293 1.48 4.51 3.94
CA PHE A 293 0.24 4.22 4.67
C PHE A 293 0.56 4.04 6.16
N VAL A 294 -0.15 4.74 7.03
CA VAL A 294 0.07 4.68 8.49
C VAL A 294 -1.09 4.06 9.26
N HIS A 295 -2.29 3.98 8.67
CA HIS A 295 -3.46 3.48 9.37
C HIS A 295 -4.46 2.77 8.44
N GLY A 296 -5.30 1.91 9.02
CA GLY A 296 -6.45 1.32 8.35
C GLY A 296 -6.19 -0.06 7.75
N ALA A 297 -6.84 -0.36 6.63
CA ALA A 297 -6.95 -1.72 6.12
C ALA A 297 -5.62 -2.28 5.56
N LEU A 298 -4.92 -3.07 6.38
CA LEU A 298 -3.73 -3.80 5.95
C LEU A 298 -4.13 -4.95 4.99
N CYS A 299 -3.34 -5.12 3.92
CA CYS A 299 -3.44 -6.28 3.03
C CYS A 299 -2.50 -7.38 3.54
N VAL A 300 -2.80 -8.64 3.24
CA VAL A 300 -1.84 -9.74 3.44
C VAL A 300 -0.88 -9.85 2.26
N SER A 301 -1.38 -9.58 1.05
CA SER A 301 -0.65 -9.68 -0.21
C SER A 301 -0.06 -8.33 -0.57
N TYR A 302 1.15 -8.34 -1.13
CA TYR A 302 1.77 -7.20 -1.78
C TYR A 302 0.79 -6.55 -2.78
N SER A 303 0.76 -5.22 -2.76
CA SER A 303 -0.18 -4.43 -3.57
C SER A 303 0.23 -4.49 -5.05
N GLY A 304 -0.74 -4.68 -5.95
CA GLY A 304 -0.50 -5.03 -7.36
C GLY A 304 -0.20 -6.52 -7.65
N GLN A 305 -0.09 -7.37 -6.62
CA GLN A 305 0.35 -8.77 -6.75
C GLN A 305 -0.66 -9.78 -6.16
N CYS A 306 -1.98 -9.53 -6.33
CA CYS A 306 -3.04 -10.29 -5.68
C CYS A 306 -4.13 -10.75 -6.66
N PHE A 307 -4.00 -11.97 -7.19
CA PHE A 307 -4.85 -12.49 -8.27
C PHE A 307 -6.04 -13.34 -7.77
N SER A 308 -6.17 -13.59 -6.45
CA SER A 308 -7.23 -14.40 -5.82
C SER A 308 -8.66 -14.08 -6.27
N SER A 309 -9.02 -12.80 -6.33
CA SER A 309 -10.38 -12.36 -6.70
C SER A 309 -10.64 -12.44 -8.20
N GLU A 310 -9.60 -12.43 -9.02
CA GLU A 310 -9.68 -12.65 -10.47
C GLU A 310 -9.90 -14.13 -10.76
N ALA A 311 -8.99 -14.97 -10.25
CA ALA A 311 -8.96 -16.39 -10.52
C ALA A 311 -10.18 -17.19 -10.01
N TRP A 312 -10.86 -16.72 -8.95
CA TRP A 312 -12.11 -17.33 -8.46
C TRP A 312 -13.41 -16.72 -9.03
N GLY A 313 -13.37 -15.56 -9.70
CA GLY A 313 -14.62 -14.84 -9.97
C GLY A 313 -14.61 -13.69 -10.96
N GLY A 314 -13.55 -13.46 -11.73
CA GLY A 314 -13.50 -12.38 -12.73
C GLY A 314 -13.56 -10.98 -12.14
N ARG A 315 -12.96 -10.81 -10.96
CA ARG A 315 -12.99 -9.57 -10.17
C ARG A 315 -11.60 -9.17 -9.70
N SER A 316 -10.74 -8.80 -10.64
CA SER A 316 -9.40 -8.31 -10.35
C SER A 316 -9.31 -7.36 -9.14
N ALA A 317 -8.42 -7.70 -8.21
CA ALA A 317 -8.06 -6.82 -7.10
C ALA A 317 -7.15 -5.67 -7.56
N ASN A 318 -6.37 -5.89 -8.62
CA ASN A 318 -5.57 -4.89 -9.32
C ASN A 318 -6.47 -3.85 -10.01
N ARG A 319 -7.67 -4.26 -10.47
CA ARG A 319 -8.74 -3.37 -10.97
C ARG A 319 -9.76 -2.94 -9.91
N GLY A 320 -9.38 -2.96 -8.63
CA GLY A 320 -10.17 -2.39 -7.53
C GLY A 320 -11.41 -3.19 -7.08
N GLN A 321 -11.70 -4.33 -7.71
CA GLN A 321 -12.93 -5.12 -7.48
C GLN A 321 -12.82 -6.16 -6.36
N CYS A 322 -11.65 -6.24 -5.70
CA CYS A 322 -11.26 -7.19 -4.65
C CYS A 322 -12.42 -7.70 -3.76
N ALA A 323 -12.56 -9.03 -3.74
CA ALA A 323 -13.58 -9.77 -3.00
C ALA A 323 -13.18 -10.11 -1.54
N GLN A 324 -12.00 -9.66 -1.09
CA GLN A 324 -11.46 -9.90 0.25
C GLN A 324 -11.21 -11.37 0.60
N ALA A 325 -10.90 -12.18 -0.43
CA ALA A 325 -10.45 -13.57 -0.38
C ALA A 325 -9.66 -13.99 0.88
N CYS A 326 -8.63 -13.21 1.26
CA CYS A 326 -7.78 -13.48 2.42
C CYS A 326 -8.50 -13.47 3.80
N ARG A 327 -9.77 -13.03 3.85
CA ARG A 327 -10.63 -13.02 5.05
C ARG A 327 -11.61 -14.19 5.12
N LEU A 328 -11.51 -15.15 4.20
CA LEU A 328 -12.21 -16.43 4.27
C LEU A 328 -11.53 -17.38 5.26
N PRO A 329 -12.22 -18.42 5.77
CA PRO A 329 -11.60 -19.47 6.57
C PRO A 329 -10.76 -20.40 5.69
N TYR A 330 -9.59 -20.81 6.20
CA TYR A 330 -8.69 -21.77 5.56
C TYR A 330 -8.26 -22.85 6.56
N GLY A 331 -8.20 -24.10 6.12
CA GLY A 331 -7.57 -25.21 6.85
C GLY A 331 -6.09 -25.32 6.47
N LEU A 332 -5.21 -25.50 7.47
CA LEU A 332 -3.78 -25.70 7.22
C LEU A 332 -3.49 -27.18 6.94
N ILE A 333 -3.14 -27.52 5.70
CA ILE A 333 -2.58 -28.83 5.37
C ILE A 333 -1.06 -28.74 5.50
N ALA A 334 -0.43 -29.66 6.24
CA ALA A 334 1.02 -29.76 6.32
C ALA A 334 1.44 -31.23 6.23
N ASN A 335 2.18 -31.58 5.18
CA ASN A 335 2.58 -32.95 4.81
C ASN A 335 1.36 -33.87 4.57
N GLY A 336 0.39 -33.40 3.77
CA GLY A 336 -0.86 -34.12 3.47
C GLY A 336 -1.91 -34.13 4.58
N GLU A 337 -1.52 -33.89 5.84
CA GLU A 337 -2.42 -33.90 7.00
C GLU A 337 -3.02 -32.52 7.29
N LEU A 338 -4.34 -32.45 7.51
CA LEU A 338 -5.02 -31.26 8.04
C LEU A 338 -4.65 -31.08 9.51
N ARG A 339 -4.10 -29.92 9.86
CA ARG A 339 -3.72 -29.55 11.23
C ARG A 339 -4.87 -28.85 11.94
N HIS A 340 -5.25 -29.35 13.11
CA HIS A 340 -6.11 -28.61 14.03
C HIS A 340 -5.28 -27.54 14.75
N LEU A 341 -5.71 -26.28 14.66
CA LEU A 341 -5.01 -25.12 15.19
C LEU A 341 -5.86 -24.47 16.29
N SER A 342 -5.33 -24.34 17.50
CA SER A 342 -6.04 -23.70 18.62
C SER A 342 -5.18 -22.65 19.34
N PHE A 343 -5.82 -21.78 20.13
CA PHE A 343 -5.10 -20.79 20.93
C PHE A 343 -4.35 -21.40 22.14
N ASP A 344 -4.80 -22.55 22.66
CA ASP A 344 -4.09 -23.34 23.69
C ASP A 344 -2.84 -24.06 23.13
N GLY A 345 -2.71 -24.14 21.80
CA GLY A 345 -1.57 -24.73 21.10
C GLY A 345 -1.95 -25.47 19.83
N ILE A 346 -0.93 -25.98 19.14
CA ILE A 346 -1.06 -26.85 17.96
C ILE A 346 -0.74 -28.27 18.40
N GLU A 347 -1.67 -29.20 18.16
CA GLU A 347 -1.50 -30.61 18.53
C GLU A 347 -0.22 -31.19 17.90
N GLY A 348 0.58 -31.87 18.72
CA GLY A 348 1.89 -32.43 18.34
C GLY A 348 3.07 -31.44 18.35
N ILE A 349 2.82 -30.12 18.30
CA ILE A 349 3.88 -29.09 18.29
C ILE A 349 4.05 -28.44 19.67
N MET A 350 2.96 -28.16 20.38
CA MET A 350 2.99 -27.68 21.77
C MET A 350 2.17 -28.64 22.66
N GLY A 351 2.71 -28.99 23.83
CA GLY A 351 2.14 -30.01 24.73
C GLY A 351 0.91 -29.57 25.53
N GLY A 352 0.13 -28.60 25.02
CA GLY A 352 -1.14 -28.21 25.61
C GLY A 352 -2.21 -29.25 25.29
N LYS A 353 -3.04 -29.59 26.28
CA LYS A 353 -4.36 -30.16 25.99
C LYS A 353 -5.30 -28.99 25.70
N SER A 354 -6.11 -29.08 24.65
CA SER A 354 -7.22 -28.14 24.45
C SER A 354 -8.09 -28.12 25.71
N THR A 355 -8.40 -26.94 26.21
CA THR A 355 -9.30 -26.72 27.35
C THR A 355 -10.71 -26.30 26.93
N SER A 356 -10.94 -26.06 25.63
CA SER A 356 -12.28 -25.87 25.07
C SER A 356 -12.37 -26.28 23.60
N ASP A 357 -13.42 -27.03 23.24
CA ASP A 357 -13.61 -27.59 21.90
C ASP A 357 -14.03 -26.55 20.83
N ASN A 358 -13.94 -25.25 21.13
CA ASN A 358 -14.54 -24.15 20.34
C ASN A 358 -13.56 -23.02 19.96
N GLU A 359 -12.27 -23.08 20.33
CA GLU A 359 -11.29 -21.99 20.09
C GLU A 359 -10.29 -22.33 18.97
N GLU A 360 -10.82 -22.61 17.78
CA GLU A 360 -10.08 -22.97 16.57
C GLU A 360 -9.62 -21.74 15.74
N ILE A 361 -8.42 -21.81 15.14
CA ILE A 361 -7.82 -20.75 14.33
C ILE A 361 -8.09 -21.00 12.84
N LYS A 362 -8.89 -20.16 12.20
CA LYS A 362 -9.36 -20.35 10.81
C LYS A 362 -8.95 -19.26 9.82
N TYR A 363 -8.71 -18.04 10.27
CA TYR A 363 -8.51 -16.89 9.37
C TYR A 363 -7.02 -16.66 9.08
N LEU A 364 -6.38 -17.69 8.50
CA LEU A 364 -4.92 -17.84 8.38
C LEU A 364 -4.23 -16.77 7.51
N LEU A 365 -5.00 -16.01 6.72
CA LEU A 365 -4.51 -14.93 5.87
C LEU A 365 -5.13 -13.55 6.22
N SER A 366 -5.84 -13.43 7.35
CA SER A 366 -6.48 -12.17 7.76
C SER A 366 -5.63 -11.40 8.78
N PRO A 367 -4.91 -10.33 8.38
CA PRO A 367 -4.13 -9.52 9.30
C PRO A 367 -5.02 -8.65 10.20
N GLN A 368 -4.43 -8.18 11.30
CA GLN A 368 -4.95 -7.03 12.06
C GLN A 368 -4.87 -5.72 11.26
N ASP A 369 -5.57 -4.68 11.68
CA ASP A 369 -5.53 -3.37 11.01
C ASP A 369 -4.27 -2.57 11.33
N LEU A 370 -3.75 -1.82 10.36
CA LEU A 370 -2.54 -1.03 10.52
C LEU A 370 -2.81 0.16 11.47
N CYS A 371 -1.89 0.39 12.39
CA CYS A 371 -1.81 1.59 13.22
C CYS A 371 -0.35 1.86 13.56
N GLY A 372 0.24 2.79 12.81
CA GLY A 372 1.59 3.31 12.99
C GLY A 372 1.65 4.55 13.89
N LEU A 373 0.65 4.78 14.74
CA LEU A 373 0.52 6.00 15.56
C LEU A 373 1.74 6.18 16.48
N GLU A 374 2.22 5.09 17.08
CA GLU A 374 3.44 5.07 17.89
C GLU A 374 4.74 5.03 17.06
N GLN A 375 4.64 4.99 15.72
CA GLN A 375 5.77 5.01 14.78
C GLN A 375 5.90 6.33 14.01
N VAL A 376 4.95 7.28 14.16
CA VAL A 376 5.00 8.59 13.49
C VAL A 376 6.33 9.31 13.69
N ASP A 377 6.90 9.28 14.90
CA ASP A 377 8.21 9.90 15.18
C ASP A 377 9.36 9.27 14.38
N GLY A 378 9.29 7.96 14.15
CA GLY A 378 10.21 7.24 13.27
C GLY A 378 10.00 7.57 11.79
N LEU A 379 8.76 7.74 11.34
CA LEU A 379 8.43 8.07 9.95
C LEU A 379 8.84 9.51 9.58
N VAL A 380 8.59 10.48 10.47
CA VAL A 380 9.05 11.87 10.34
C VAL A 380 10.58 11.91 10.21
N ARG A 381 11.30 11.22 11.10
CA ARG A 381 12.78 11.17 11.08
C ARG A 381 13.34 10.33 9.93
N ALA A 382 12.59 9.36 9.42
CA ALA A 382 12.95 8.59 8.24
C ALA A 382 12.80 9.39 6.93
N GLY A 383 12.23 10.60 6.96
CA GLY A 383 12.10 11.46 5.79
C GLY A 383 10.90 11.13 4.91
N VAL A 384 9.83 10.57 5.47
CA VAL A 384 8.57 10.37 4.74
C VAL A 384 7.88 11.73 4.52
N SER A 385 7.51 12.05 3.28
CA SER A 385 6.86 13.32 2.91
C SER A 385 5.36 13.35 3.22
N CYS A 386 4.69 12.19 3.14
CA CYS A 386 3.25 12.08 3.36
C CYS A 386 2.87 10.83 4.18
N LEU A 387 2.01 11.02 5.18
CA LEU A 387 1.40 9.94 5.96
C LEU A 387 -0.06 9.74 5.54
N LYS A 388 -0.38 8.57 4.97
CA LYS A 388 -1.69 8.27 4.39
C LYS A 388 -2.56 7.39 5.30
N ILE A 389 -3.81 7.78 5.53
CA ILE A 389 -4.80 6.97 6.26
C ILE A 389 -5.67 6.17 5.26
N GLU A 390 -5.76 4.84 5.37
CA GLU A 390 -6.63 4.03 4.50
C GLU A 390 -8.07 3.94 5.01
N GLY A 391 -9.01 4.44 4.21
CA GLY A 391 -10.45 4.31 4.47
C GLY A 391 -11.33 4.42 3.22
N ARG A 392 -11.32 3.43 2.33
CA ARG A 392 -12.25 3.38 1.16
C ARG A 392 -13.72 3.43 1.56
N LEU A 393 -14.13 2.54 2.47
CA LEU A 393 -15.53 2.32 2.86
C LEU A 393 -15.71 2.70 4.32
N LYS A 394 -15.50 3.99 4.61
CA LYS A 394 -15.44 4.53 5.97
C LYS A 394 -16.28 5.79 6.10
N ASP A 395 -16.99 5.88 7.22
CA ASP A 395 -17.82 7.03 7.58
C ASP A 395 -16.99 8.23 8.06
N ALA A 396 -17.64 9.38 8.20
CA ALA A 396 -17.02 10.61 8.67
C ALA A 396 -16.47 10.51 10.11
N SER A 397 -17.00 9.62 10.97
CA SER A 397 -16.49 9.40 12.33
C SER A 397 -15.14 8.70 12.33
N TYR A 398 -14.94 7.71 11.45
CA TYR A 398 -13.62 7.11 11.20
C TYR A 398 -12.63 8.15 10.68
N VAL A 399 -13.03 8.97 9.69
CA VAL A 399 -12.15 9.99 9.09
C VAL A 399 -11.76 11.06 10.11
N ALA A 400 -12.71 11.58 10.90
CA ALA A 400 -12.44 12.56 11.95
C ALA A 400 -11.47 12.02 13.02
N ALA A 401 -11.77 10.84 13.59
CA ALA A 401 -10.96 10.24 14.65
C ALA A 401 -9.52 9.99 14.18
N THR A 402 -9.36 9.38 13.01
CA THR A 402 -8.05 9.00 12.47
C THR A 402 -7.25 10.24 12.07
N THR A 403 -7.86 11.19 11.35
CA THR A 403 -7.20 12.46 11.00
C THR A 403 -6.71 13.19 12.26
N ARG A 404 -7.58 13.36 13.27
CA ARG A 404 -7.22 14.07 14.50
C ARG A 404 -6.05 13.39 15.24
N ALA A 405 -6.09 12.06 15.38
CA ALA A 405 -5.04 11.30 16.06
C ALA A 405 -3.67 11.42 15.36
N TYR A 406 -3.61 11.25 14.03
CA TYR A 406 -2.35 11.37 13.31
C TYR A 406 -1.87 12.82 13.23
N ARG A 407 -2.76 13.81 13.10
CA ARG A 407 -2.35 15.23 13.12
C ARG A 407 -1.73 15.62 14.46
N GLN A 408 -2.29 15.13 15.57
CA GLN A 408 -1.72 15.27 16.92
C GLN A 408 -0.34 14.60 17.04
N ALA A 409 -0.18 13.38 16.51
CA ALA A 409 1.10 12.66 16.54
C ALA A 409 2.20 13.33 15.69
N ILE A 410 1.86 13.83 14.49
CA ILE A 410 2.83 14.54 13.63
C ILE A 410 3.20 15.90 14.25
N ASP A 411 2.23 16.68 14.73
CA ASP A 411 2.49 17.96 15.40
C ASP A 411 3.40 17.77 16.64
N ALA A 412 3.13 16.74 17.45
CA ALA A 412 3.94 16.39 18.61
C ALA A 412 5.33 15.85 18.26
N SER A 413 5.53 15.24 17.09
CA SER A 413 6.86 14.81 16.63
C SER A 413 7.65 15.97 16.04
N TRP A 414 7.04 16.76 15.16
CA TRP A 414 7.70 17.88 14.49
C TRP A 414 8.21 18.93 15.48
N ASN A 415 7.43 19.24 16.52
CA ASN A 415 7.89 20.14 17.58
C ASN A 415 9.18 19.65 18.27
N LYS A 416 9.39 18.34 18.45
CA LYS A 416 10.67 17.80 18.97
C LYS A 416 11.82 18.01 17.99
N VAL A 417 11.58 17.83 16.68
CA VAL A 417 12.59 18.07 15.64
C VAL A 417 13.01 19.54 15.63
N LEU A 418 12.06 20.47 15.79
CA LEU A 418 12.34 21.90 15.94
C LEU A 418 13.11 22.22 17.23
N GLU A 419 12.71 21.64 18.37
CA GLU A 419 13.42 21.76 19.65
C GLU A 419 14.87 21.25 19.56
N GLU A 420 15.10 20.08 18.95
CA GLU A 420 16.42 19.49 18.70
C GLU A 420 17.28 20.38 17.79
N GLN A 421 16.68 21.04 16.80
CA GLN A 421 17.34 22.02 15.92
C GLN A 421 17.46 23.43 16.55
N ASN A 422 16.97 23.65 17.78
CA ASN A 422 16.89 24.95 18.46
C ASN A 422 16.04 26.02 17.73
N ILE A 423 15.15 25.59 16.83
CA ILE A 423 14.20 26.46 16.12
C ILE A 423 13.03 26.76 17.04
N LYS A 424 12.81 28.04 17.35
CA LYS A 424 11.86 28.47 18.40
C LYS A 424 10.42 28.72 17.91
N THR A 425 10.15 28.52 16.62
CA THR A 425 8.85 28.82 16.00
C THR A 425 7.89 27.63 16.17
N PRO A 426 6.82 27.71 16.98
CA PRO A 426 5.90 26.59 17.16
C PRO A 426 5.02 26.43 15.91
N MET A 427 4.93 25.21 15.37
CA MET A 427 4.21 24.95 14.11
C MET A 427 2.72 25.34 14.16
N GLN A 428 2.12 25.40 15.36
CA GLN A 428 0.75 25.88 15.57
C GLN A 428 0.52 27.32 15.09
N GLN A 429 1.56 28.15 14.96
CA GLN A 429 1.42 29.54 14.48
C GLN A 429 1.27 29.67 12.95
N ASN A 430 1.56 28.61 12.19
CA ASN A 430 1.46 28.60 10.73
C ASN A 430 0.21 27.84 10.22
N ARG A 431 -0.69 27.38 11.10
CA ARG A 431 -1.92 26.68 10.68
C ARG A 431 -3.03 27.66 10.32
N VAL A 432 -3.46 27.58 9.06
CA VAL A 432 -4.67 28.18 8.45
C VAL A 432 -5.93 27.96 9.30
N ILE A 433 -6.08 26.78 9.91
CA ILE A 433 -7.29 26.39 10.65
C ILE A 433 -6.95 26.10 12.13
N PRO A 434 -7.65 26.72 13.11
CA PRO A 434 -7.56 26.31 14.51
C PRO A 434 -8.23 24.95 14.72
N LEU A 435 -7.46 23.97 15.18
CA LEU A 435 -7.91 22.58 15.33
C LEU A 435 -8.61 22.33 16.69
N PRO A 436 -9.52 21.34 16.81
CA PRO A 436 -10.26 21.07 18.04
C PRO A 436 -9.35 20.57 19.18
N ASP A 437 -9.48 21.08 20.40
CA ASP A 437 -8.67 20.64 21.56
C ASP A 437 -8.85 19.15 21.96
N GLU A 438 -9.83 18.46 21.37
CA GLU A 438 -10.17 17.07 21.62
C GLU A 438 -9.00 16.12 21.29
N HIS A 439 -8.67 15.22 22.22
CA HIS A 439 -7.57 14.25 22.09
C HIS A 439 -8.09 12.87 21.70
N VAL A 440 -7.64 12.32 20.56
CA VAL A 440 -8.04 10.98 20.09
C VAL A 440 -6.93 9.98 20.42
N SER A 441 -7.25 9.01 21.26
CA SER A 441 -6.34 7.97 21.71
C SER A 441 -6.42 6.71 20.85
N ARG A 442 -5.42 5.82 20.98
CA ARG A 442 -5.47 4.47 20.38
C ARG A 442 -6.74 3.69 20.76
N LEU A 443 -7.22 3.83 22.00
CA LEU A 443 -8.45 3.17 22.47
C LEU A 443 -9.69 3.66 21.72
N ASP A 444 -9.74 4.95 21.38
CA ASP A 444 -10.80 5.51 20.55
C ASP A 444 -10.74 4.95 19.13
N LEU A 445 -9.54 4.87 18.54
CA LEU A 445 -9.35 4.23 17.23
C LEU A 445 -9.81 2.76 17.24
N THR A 446 -9.49 1.99 18.30
CA THR A 446 -9.96 0.61 18.47
C THR A 446 -11.49 0.50 18.54
N HIS A 447 -12.16 1.44 19.22
CA HIS A 447 -13.63 1.49 19.27
C HIS A 447 -14.27 1.95 17.96
N VAL A 448 -13.59 2.81 17.19
CA VAL A 448 -14.09 3.33 15.91
C VAL A 448 -13.89 2.31 14.79
N PHE A 449 -12.69 1.72 14.65
CA PHE A 449 -12.48 0.50 13.87
C PHE A 449 -11.12 -0.18 14.11
N ALA A 450 -11.15 -1.50 14.27
CA ALA A 450 -10.00 -2.42 14.34
C ALA A 450 -10.48 -3.86 14.07
N ARG A 451 -9.60 -4.77 13.63
CA ARG A 451 -9.95 -6.16 13.25
C ARG A 451 -8.93 -7.19 13.71
N GLY A 452 -9.32 -8.46 13.78
CA GLY A 452 -8.41 -9.55 14.13
C GLY A 452 -8.08 -9.61 15.62
N GLN A 453 -8.94 -9.06 16.47
CA GLN A 453 -8.79 -9.05 17.92
C GLN A 453 -8.69 -10.45 18.54
N ASP A 454 -7.99 -10.54 19.67
CA ASP A 454 -8.14 -11.59 20.68
C ASP A 454 -8.14 -10.97 22.10
N GLU A 455 -8.29 -11.78 23.14
CA GLU A 455 -8.33 -11.31 24.54
C GLU A 455 -7.12 -10.42 24.96
N ASN A 456 -6.00 -10.54 24.25
CA ASN A 456 -4.74 -9.85 24.53
C ASN A 456 -4.36 -8.80 23.45
N HIS A 457 -5.13 -8.68 22.36
CA HIS A 457 -4.80 -7.81 21.22
C HIS A 457 -6.01 -7.00 20.75
N ASP A 458 -5.82 -5.69 20.61
CA ASP A 458 -6.86 -4.71 20.26
C ASP A 458 -7.26 -4.70 18.77
N GLY A 459 -6.61 -5.51 17.93
CA GLY A 459 -6.87 -5.54 16.49
C GLY A 459 -6.16 -4.44 15.71
N LEU A 460 -5.27 -3.69 16.36
CA LEU A 460 -4.41 -2.69 15.75
C LEU A 460 -2.94 -3.13 15.84
N THR A 461 -2.21 -3.08 14.73
CA THR A 461 -0.82 -3.55 14.63
C THR A 461 0.08 -2.48 14.00
N PRO A 462 1.36 -2.34 14.40
CA PRO A 462 2.35 -1.55 13.66
C PRO A 462 2.67 -2.14 12.27
N GLY A 463 1.99 -3.23 11.86
CA GLY A 463 2.18 -3.88 10.57
C GLY A 463 3.60 -4.44 10.47
N PHE A 464 4.35 -3.91 9.50
CA PHE A 464 5.74 -4.28 9.23
C PHE A 464 6.75 -3.22 9.67
N PHE A 465 6.32 -2.08 10.23
CA PHE A 465 7.22 -0.99 10.64
C PHE A 465 8.32 -1.43 11.62
N LEU A 466 8.05 -2.45 12.44
CA LEU A 466 8.98 -3.06 13.40
C LEU A 466 9.61 -4.38 12.89
N GLY A 467 9.65 -4.57 11.57
CA GLY A 467 10.06 -5.82 10.91
C GLY A 467 8.92 -6.86 10.82
N PRO A 468 9.11 -7.93 10.02
CA PRO A 468 8.07 -8.93 9.75
C PRO A 468 7.81 -9.90 10.92
N ASN A 469 7.22 -9.40 12.01
CA ASN A 469 6.80 -10.22 13.15
C ASN A 469 5.52 -11.02 12.82
N HIS A 470 5.68 -12.13 12.08
CA HIS A 470 4.57 -12.96 11.63
C HIS A 470 3.67 -13.44 12.79
N GLN A 471 4.24 -13.71 13.98
CA GLN A 471 3.51 -14.19 15.17
C GLN A 471 2.45 -13.20 15.70
N ARG A 472 2.63 -11.90 15.44
CA ARG A 472 1.68 -10.85 15.85
C ARG A 472 0.74 -10.42 14.74
N LEU A 473 1.17 -10.45 13.48
CA LEU A 473 0.42 -9.91 12.35
C LEU A 473 -0.95 -10.57 12.14
N VAL A 474 -1.00 -11.91 12.13
CA VAL A 474 -2.21 -12.70 11.93
C VAL A 474 -2.55 -13.47 13.21
N ARG A 475 -3.66 -13.09 13.84
CA ARG A 475 -4.21 -13.79 15.02
C ARG A 475 -5.13 -14.94 14.63
N GLY A 476 -5.86 -14.78 13.52
CA GLY A 476 -6.65 -15.85 12.87
C GLY A 476 -7.99 -16.20 13.53
N ARG A 477 -8.44 -15.45 14.54
CA ARG A 477 -9.72 -15.67 15.26
C ARG A 477 -10.95 -15.23 14.47
N SER A 478 -10.95 -14.01 13.94
CA SER A 478 -12.08 -13.42 13.22
C SER A 478 -11.60 -12.31 12.27
N PRO A 479 -12.23 -12.15 11.08
CA PRO A 479 -11.95 -11.05 10.15
C PRO A 479 -12.81 -9.80 10.42
N ARG A 480 -13.76 -9.86 11.36
CA ARG A 480 -14.71 -8.78 11.66
C ARG A 480 -14.13 -7.79 12.68
N HIS A 481 -14.71 -6.60 12.72
CA HIS A 481 -14.47 -5.63 13.80
C HIS A 481 -15.37 -5.95 14.99
N ARG A 482 -14.79 -5.92 16.20
CA ARG A 482 -15.50 -6.24 17.46
C ARG A 482 -15.28 -5.21 18.58
N GLY A 483 -14.46 -4.19 18.36
CA GLY A 483 -14.06 -3.24 19.41
C GLY A 483 -13.16 -3.89 20.46
N VAL A 484 -13.45 -3.67 21.74
CA VAL A 484 -12.56 -4.01 22.87
C VAL A 484 -13.02 -5.26 23.62
N HIS A 485 -12.10 -6.17 23.97
CA HIS A 485 -12.41 -7.32 24.84
C HIS A 485 -12.77 -6.85 26.25
N VAL A 486 -13.91 -7.30 26.79
CA VAL A 486 -14.39 -6.90 28.14
C VAL A 486 -14.47 -8.04 29.15
N GLY A 487 -14.49 -9.30 28.71
CA GLY A 487 -14.67 -10.44 29.61
C GLY A 487 -15.10 -11.73 28.92
N ARG A 488 -15.34 -12.78 29.70
CA ARG A 488 -15.89 -14.07 29.22
C ARG A 488 -17.24 -14.38 29.89
N VAL A 489 -18.13 -15.07 29.19
CA VAL A 489 -19.46 -15.45 29.69
C VAL A 489 -19.34 -16.50 30.81
N VAL A 490 -19.95 -16.22 31.96
CA VAL A 490 -20.06 -17.15 33.10
C VAL A 490 -21.33 -18.00 32.98
N SER A 491 -22.43 -17.37 32.62
CA SER A 491 -23.74 -18.00 32.40
C SER A 491 -24.65 -17.07 31.59
N SER A 492 -25.72 -17.62 31.02
CA SER A 492 -26.78 -16.85 30.35
C SER A 492 -28.16 -17.45 30.63
N ASN A 493 -29.19 -16.62 30.55
CA ASN A 493 -30.59 -16.99 30.70
C ASN A 493 -31.48 -16.07 29.84
N LYS A 494 -32.80 -16.30 29.83
CA LYS A 494 -33.74 -15.46 29.07
C LYS A 494 -33.70 -14.02 29.59
N GLY A 495 -33.12 -13.12 28.79
CA GLY A 495 -32.99 -11.69 29.09
C GLY A 495 -31.82 -11.28 30.00
N ALA A 496 -30.82 -12.15 30.20
CA ALA A 496 -29.54 -11.72 30.80
C ALA A 496 -28.33 -12.60 30.40
N VAL A 497 -27.18 -11.94 30.27
CA VAL A 497 -25.85 -12.57 30.17
C VAL A 497 -25.02 -12.12 31.37
N VAL A 498 -24.39 -13.07 32.06
CA VAL A 498 -23.45 -12.81 33.17
C VAL A 498 -22.03 -12.92 32.63
N ILE A 499 -21.28 -11.83 32.71
CA ILE A 499 -19.93 -11.69 32.16
C ILE A 499 -18.96 -11.59 33.34
N GLN A 500 -17.92 -12.42 33.36
CA GLN A 500 -16.74 -12.18 34.20
C GLN A 500 -15.91 -11.12 33.49
N VAL A 501 -15.84 -9.93 34.06
CA VAL A 501 -15.09 -8.81 33.46
C VAL A 501 -13.59 -9.03 33.67
N ASP A 502 -12.80 -8.70 32.64
CA ASP A 502 -11.34 -8.78 32.69
C ASP A 502 -10.78 -7.93 33.85
N GLU A 503 -9.83 -8.47 34.63
CA GLU A 503 -9.24 -7.77 35.78
C GLU A 503 -8.61 -6.42 35.40
N LYS A 504 -8.05 -6.31 34.18
CA LYS A 504 -7.48 -5.07 33.62
C LYS A 504 -8.49 -3.91 33.48
N LEU A 505 -9.79 -4.20 33.56
CA LEU A 505 -10.88 -3.24 33.48
C LEU A 505 -11.54 -2.98 34.84
N LEU A 506 -11.23 -3.75 35.89
CA LEU A 506 -11.76 -3.55 37.22
C LEU A 506 -11.07 -2.37 37.92
N GLY A 507 -11.84 -1.59 38.69
CA GLY A 507 -11.32 -0.44 39.44
C GLY A 507 -11.08 0.83 38.62
N GLN A 508 -11.36 0.83 37.32
CA GLN A 508 -11.34 2.04 36.50
C GLN A 508 -12.46 3.02 36.92
N THR A 509 -12.23 4.33 36.71
CA THR A 509 -13.17 5.40 37.11
C THR A 509 -14.49 5.38 36.31
N ILE A 510 -14.46 4.82 35.10
CA ILE A 510 -15.62 4.60 34.23
C ILE A 510 -15.97 3.11 34.29
N PRO A 511 -17.26 2.71 34.47
CA PRO A 511 -17.64 1.31 34.45
C PRO A 511 -17.36 0.69 33.06
N PRO A 512 -16.76 -0.51 32.97
CA PRO A 512 -16.37 -1.11 31.68
C PRO A 512 -17.53 -1.27 30.68
N LEU A 513 -18.74 -1.49 31.19
CA LEU A 513 -20.00 -1.57 30.47
C LEU A 513 -21.02 -0.63 31.12
N LYS A 514 -21.70 0.18 30.31
CA LYS A 514 -22.78 1.09 30.71
C LYS A 514 -23.99 0.92 29.77
N ARG A 515 -25.15 1.41 30.20
CA ARG A 515 -26.36 1.45 29.37
C ARG A 515 -26.10 2.25 28.09
N GLY A 516 -26.48 1.69 26.95
CA GLY A 516 -26.26 2.27 25.61
C GLY A 516 -24.96 1.82 24.92
N ASP A 517 -24.04 1.15 25.61
CA ASP A 517 -22.90 0.48 24.95
C ASP A 517 -23.39 -0.67 24.07
N GLY A 518 -22.71 -0.91 22.95
CA GLY A 518 -22.92 -2.11 22.12
C GLY A 518 -22.00 -3.24 22.58
N ILE A 519 -22.54 -4.46 22.71
CA ILE A 519 -21.72 -5.66 22.93
C ILE A 519 -22.04 -6.81 21.96
N VAL A 520 -21.05 -7.68 21.74
CA VAL A 520 -21.14 -8.95 21.00
C VAL A 520 -20.55 -10.10 21.81
N VAL A 521 -21.21 -11.25 21.80
CA VAL A 521 -20.73 -12.53 22.34
C VAL A 521 -20.17 -13.37 21.18
N ASP A 522 -18.86 -13.65 21.24
CA ASP A 522 -18.17 -14.47 20.25
C ASP A 522 -18.29 -15.97 20.58
N ARG A 523 -19.07 -16.67 19.74
CA ARG A 523 -19.25 -18.13 19.80
C ARG A 523 -18.14 -18.93 19.10
N GLY A 524 -17.08 -18.29 18.58
CA GLY A 524 -16.05 -18.95 17.76
C GLY A 524 -16.48 -19.19 16.31
N MET A 525 -17.65 -18.68 15.92
CA MET A 525 -18.28 -18.90 14.61
C MET A 525 -18.55 -17.56 13.88
N PRO A 526 -17.52 -16.74 13.58
CA PRO A 526 -17.67 -15.42 12.97
C PRO A 526 -18.19 -15.43 11.52
N GLN A 527 -18.43 -16.60 10.92
CA GLN A 527 -19.18 -16.74 9.67
C GLN A 527 -20.71 -16.61 9.89
N GLU A 528 -21.22 -16.88 11.09
CA GLU A 528 -22.64 -16.81 11.42
C GLU A 528 -23.10 -15.39 11.80
N GLN A 529 -24.37 -15.27 12.17
CA GLN A 529 -24.87 -14.10 12.90
C GLN A 529 -24.32 -14.11 14.33
N GLU A 530 -23.66 -13.01 14.70
CA GLU A 530 -23.10 -12.82 16.04
C GLU A 530 -24.20 -12.36 17.00
N LEU A 531 -24.25 -12.94 18.20
CA LEU A 531 -25.21 -12.54 19.23
C LEU A 531 -24.70 -11.27 19.91
N GLY A 532 -25.57 -10.29 20.08
CA GLY A 532 -25.19 -8.99 20.61
C GLY A 532 -26.33 -7.98 20.55
N GLY A 533 -26.02 -6.74 20.88
CA GLY A 533 -26.94 -5.61 20.85
C GLY A 533 -26.54 -4.50 21.83
N PRO A 534 -27.30 -3.39 21.84
CA PRO A 534 -27.14 -2.33 22.84
C PRO A 534 -27.59 -2.78 24.23
N ILE A 535 -26.80 -2.44 25.25
CA ILE A 535 -27.11 -2.71 26.66
C ILE A 535 -28.29 -1.85 27.12
N TYR A 536 -29.36 -2.50 27.55
CA TYR A 536 -30.53 -1.84 28.14
C TYR A 536 -30.33 -1.56 29.65
N ASP A 537 -29.76 -2.52 30.38
CA ASP A 537 -29.46 -2.44 31.81
C ASP A 537 -28.20 -3.27 32.13
N VAL A 538 -27.42 -2.85 33.13
CA VAL A 538 -26.23 -3.56 33.59
C VAL A 538 -26.03 -3.36 35.09
N THR A 539 -25.83 -4.47 35.83
CA THR A 539 -25.57 -4.44 37.27
C THR A 539 -24.30 -5.21 37.63
N TYR A 540 -23.48 -4.64 38.51
CA TYR A 540 -22.18 -5.19 38.90
C TYR A 540 -22.22 -5.89 40.25
N LYS A 541 -21.65 -7.10 40.33
CA LYS A 541 -21.50 -7.88 41.56
C LYS A 541 -20.20 -8.69 41.52
N GLN A 542 -19.31 -8.50 42.50
CA GLN A 542 -18.09 -9.33 42.68
C GLN A 542 -17.23 -9.47 41.40
N GLY A 543 -17.03 -8.38 40.64
CA GLY A 543 -16.28 -8.40 39.37
C GLY A 543 -17.05 -8.92 38.15
N GLN A 544 -18.30 -9.37 38.34
CA GLN A 544 -19.17 -9.79 37.25
C GLN A 544 -20.16 -8.67 36.87
N ALA A 545 -20.42 -8.55 35.57
CA ALA A 545 -21.46 -7.69 35.01
C ALA A 545 -22.65 -8.55 34.56
N VAL A 546 -23.83 -8.29 35.10
CA VAL A 546 -25.10 -8.87 34.64
C VAL A 546 -25.73 -7.91 33.66
N VAL A 547 -25.64 -8.21 32.37
CA VAL A 547 -26.11 -7.39 31.26
C VAL A 547 -27.49 -7.85 30.78
N ARG A 548 -28.37 -6.91 30.46
CA ARG A 548 -29.71 -7.11 29.88
C ARG A 548 -29.89 -6.31 28.60
N PHE A 549 -30.75 -6.80 27.72
CA PHE A 549 -31.05 -6.21 26.41
C PHE A 549 -32.50 -5.72 26.32
N SER A 550 -32.91 -5.14 25.19
CA SER A 550 -34.33 -4.87 24.92
C SER A 550 -35.05 -6.14 24.43
N LYS A 551 -36.39 -6.14 24.51
CA LYS A 551 -37.21 -7.24 23.96
C LYS A 551 -36.97 -7.49 22.48
N ASP A 552 -36.62 -6.46 21.71
CA ASP A 552 -36.40 -6.57 20.26
C ASP A 552 -35.13 -7.37 19.96
N VAL A 553 -34.08 -7.15 20.77
CA VAL A 553 -32.85 -7.97 20.75
C VAL A 553 -33.14 -9.38 21.27
N GLU A 554 -33.91 -9.52 22.35
CA GLU A 554 -34.33 -10.84 22.87
C GLU A 554 -35.13 -11.65 21.82
N ASN A 555 -35.98 -10.99 21.03
CA ASN A 555 -36.73 -11.61 19.93
C ASN A 555 -35.81 -12.03 18.78
N GLN A 556 -34.87 -11.17 18.36
CA GLN A 556 -33.84 -11.51 17.36
C GLN A 556 -32.98 -12.72 17.78
N TRP A 557 -32.82 -12.95 19.08
CA TRP A 557 -32.14 -14.12 19.63
C TRP A 557 -33.07 -15.35 19.77
N ALA A 558 -34.39 -15.18 19.72
CA ALA A 558 -35.37 -16.24 19.87
C ALA A 558 -35.77 -16.91 18.53
N ASP A 559 -35.71 -16.18 17.41
CA ASP A 559 -36.03 -16.72 16.08
C ASP A 559 -34.96 -17.70 15.54
N HIS A 560 -33.77 -17.77 16.16
CA HIS A 560 -32.67 -18.68 15.80
C HIS A 560 -32.82 -20.08 16.44
N ASP A 561 -33.97 -20.74 16.24
CA ASP A 561 -34.37 -21.99 16.90
C ASP A 561 -33.74 -23.27 16.29
N TYR A 562 -32.48 -23.20 15.82
CA TYR A 562 -31.89 -24.29 15.02
C TYR A 562 -31.24 -25.45 15.80
N TYR A 563 -30.95 -25.27 17.10
CA TYR A 563 -30.56 -26.38 17.99
C TYR A 563 -31.14 -26.21 19.40
N ASN A 564 -31.93 -27.21 19.82
CA ASN A 564 -32.66 -27.16 21.08
C ASN A 564 -31.74 -27.19 22.32
N SER A 565 -31.81 -26.14 23.13
CA SER A 565 -31.50 -26.13 24.58
C SER A 565 -30.05 -26.40 25.05
N ILE A 566 -29.05 -25.73 24.47
CA ILE A 566 -27.86 -25.30 25.23
C ILE A 566 -27.67 -23.78 25.08
N SER A 567 -27.46 -23.09 26.20
CA SER A 567 -27.30 -21.63 26.38
C SER A 567 -26.94 -20.79 25.15
N LEU A 568 -27.85 -19.88 24.74
CA LEU A 568 -27.67 -18.89 23.65
C LEU A 568 -26.27 -18.25 23.62
N ALA A 569 -25.80 -17.76 24.77
CA ALA A 569 -24.41 -17.39 24.99
C ALA A 569 -23.71 -18.50 25.80
N PRO A 570 -22.86 -19.34 25.18
CA PRO A 570 -22.14 -20.41 25.87
C PRO A 570 -21.21 -19.89 26.95
N LYS A 571 -21.04 -20.66 28.04
CA LYS A 571 -20.03 -20.37 29.06
C LYS A 571 -18.63 -20.45 28.43
N GLY A 572 -17.79 -19.46 28.73
CA GLY A 572 -16.42 -19.34 28.21
C GLY A 572 -16.29 -18.46 26.98
N SER A 573 -17.38 -18.22 26.23
CA SER A 573 -17.40 -17.31 25.08
C SER A 573 -16.89 -15.92 25.44
N HIS A 574 -16.08 -15.32 24.56
CA HIS A 574 -15.57 -13.97 24.74
C HIS A 574 -16.67 -12.94 24.53
N VAL A 575 -16.61 -11.84 25.27
CA VAL A 575 -17.52 -10.71 25.12
C VAL A 575 -16.73 -9.46 24.76
N TRP A 576 -17.27 -8.75 23.78
CA TRP A 576 -16.66 -7.65 23.08
C TRP A 576 -17.54 -6.42 23.19
N LYS A 577 -16.95 -5.26 23.47
CA LYS A 577 -17.63 -3.95 23.46
C LYS A 577 -17.42 -3.30 22.09
N THR A 578 -18.41 -3.51 21.23
CA THR A 578 -18.43 -3.03 19.84
C THR A 578 -18.67 -1.52 19.73
N ALA A 579 -19.32 -0.91 20.72
CA ALA A 579 -19.48 0.55 20.78
C ALA A 579 -19.46 1.05 22.24
N ASP A 580 -18.78 2.17 22.48
CA ASP A 580 -18.93 2.97 23.71
C ASP A 580 -19.79 4.20 23.41
N ALA A 581 -20.88 4.39 24.16
CA ALA A 581 -21.84 5.46 23.88
C ALA A 581 -21.25 6.89 24.01
N GLU A 582 -20.24 7.09 24.86
CA GLU A 582 -19.61 8.40 25.09
C GLU A 582 -18.53 8.68 24.05
N ILE A 583 -17.69 7.68 23.71
CA ILE A 583 -16.72 7.80 22.62
C ILE A 583 -17.45 8.04 21.29
N SER A 584 -18.51 7.29 21.02
CA SER A 584 -19.29 7.42 19.78
C SER A 584 -19.91 8.82 19.64
N LYS A 585 -20.41 9.40 20.75
CA LYS A 585 -20.91 10.78 20.77
C LYS A 585 -19.80 11.82 20.58
N ARG A 586 -18.63 11.61 21.20
CA ARG A 586 -17.46 12.51 21.11
C ARG A 586 -16.87 12.54 19.70
N ILE A 587 -16.65 11.37 19.10
CA ILE A 587 -16.13 11.24 17.74
C ILE A 587 -17.15 11.73 16.70
N ARG A 588 -18.46 11.45 16.89
CA ARG A 588 -19.50 12.02 16.03
C ARG A 588 -19.44 13.54 16.02
N LYS A 589 -19.33 14.18 17.20
CA LYS A 589 -19.18 15.64 17.29
C LYS A 589 -17.95 16.16 16.53
N LEU A 590 -16.85 15.40 16.44
CA LEU A 590 -15.68 15.77 15.62
C LEU A 590 -15.92 15.63 14.11
N ALA A 591 -16.79 14.70 13.69
CA ALA A 591 -17.17 14.52 12.28
C ALA A 591 -18.23 15.53 11.82
N GLU A 592 -19.06 16.01 12.74
CA GLU A 592 -20.08 17.05 12.55
C GLU A 592 -19.53 18.49 12.73
N LEU A 593 -18.20 18.67 12.75
CA LEU A 593 -17.60 20.01 12.75
C LEU A 593 -17.55 20.58 11.34
N ASP A 594 -18.17 21.74 11.15
CA ASP A 594 -17.84 22.60 10.02
C ASP A 594 -16.47 23.27 10.25
N PRO A 595 -15.59 23.36 9.23
CA PRO A 595 -14.37 24.14 9.33
C PRO A 595 -14.70 25.62 9.62
N PRO A 596 -13.98 26.28 10.56
CA PRO A 596 -14.21 27.69 10.86
C PRO A 596 -13.87 28.58 9.66
N GLU A 597 -14.50 29.76 9.57
CA GLU A 597 -14.23 30.74 8.51
C GLU A 597 -12.73 31.08 8.42
N PHE A 598 -12.09 30.60 7.35
CA PHE A 598 -10.71 30.95 7.02
C PHE A 598 -10.66 32.38 6.45
N LYS A 599 -9.52 33.06 6.68
CA LYS A 599 -9.21 34.33 6.02
C LYS A 599 -7.82 34.30 5.38
N SER A 600 -7.78 34.39 4.05
CA SER A 600 -6.58 34.25 3.22
C SER A 600 -5.50 35.24 3.68
N PRO A 601 -4.27 34.78 3.97
CA PRO A 601 -3.20 35.64 4.44
C PRO A 601 -2.72 36.57 3.32
N VAL A 602 -2.59 37.85 3.62
CA VAL A 602 -2.10 38.86 2.69
C VAL A 602 -0.90 39.61 3.26
N SER A 603 0.13 39.76 2.44
CA SER A 603 1.23 40.69 2.70
C SER A 603 0.85 42.08 2.19
N VAL A 604 1.16 43.12 2.96
CA VAL A 604 0.86 44.52 2.62
C VAL A 604 2.17 45.29 2.45
N THR A 605 2.42 45.85 1.27
CA THR A 605 3.56 46.77 1.04
C THR A 605 3.05 48.20 0.91
N VAL A 606 3.67 49.13 1.63
CA VAL A 606 3.36 50.55 1.59
C VAL A 606 4.57 51.30 1.02
N GLU A 607 4.36 51.99 -0.10
CA GLU A 607 5.41 52.59 -0.94
C GLU A 607 5.14 54.09 -1.14
N GLY A 608 6.18 54.93 -1.24
CA GLY A 608 6.01 56.33 -1.68
C GLY A 608 7.07 57.33 -1.20
N LYS A 609 7.13 58.50 -1.87
CA LYS A 609 8.16 59.53 -1.69
C LYS A 609 7.57 60.94 -1.66
N VAL A 610 8.31 61.93 -1.14
CA VAL A 610 7.85 63.34 -1.15
C VAL A 610 7.61 63.82 -2.59
N GLY A 611 6.39 64.26 -2.89
CA GLY A 611 5.95 64.64 -4.24
C GLY A 611 5.36 63.50 -5.07
N GLU A 612 5.33 62.26 -4.56
CA GLU A 612 4.71 61.09 -5.18
C GLU A 612 3.45 60.65 -4.41
N PRO A 613 2.50 59.93 -5.02
CA PRO A 613 1.39 59.35 -4.29
C PRO A 613 1.86 58.19 -3.40
N LEU A 614 1.33 58.12 -2.18
CA LEU A 614 1.36 56.88 -1.40
C LEU A 614 0.68 55.77 -2.21
N THR A 615 1.34 54.63 -2.32
CA THR A 615 0.82 53.40 -2.95
C THR A 615 0.69 52.31 -1.89
N VAL A 616 -0.40 51.54 -1.94
CA VAL A 616 -0.58 50.33 -1.14
C VAL A 616 -0.75 49.16 -2.11
N ARG A 617 0.14 48.19 -1.97
CA ARG A 617 0.12 46.89 -2.65
C ARG A 617 -0.28 45.83 -1.62
N ILE A 618 -1.18 44.95 -2.00
CA ILE A 618 -1.61 43.81 -1.19
C ILE A 618 -1.45 42.58 -2.08
N VAL A 619 -0.74 41.57 -1.58
CA VAL A 619 -0.55 40.29 -2.27
C VAL A 619 -1.18 39.20 -1.42
N ASP A 620 -2.13 38.44 -1.98
CA ASP A 620 -2.61 37.20 -1.37
C ASP A 620 -1.51 36.14 -1.45
N GLU A 621 -1.08 35.62 -0.30
CA GLU A 621 0.07 34.69 -0.21
C GLU A 621 -0.28 33.26 -0.66
N ARG A 622 -1.55 32.97 -0.92
CA ARG A 622 -2.07 31.68 -1.41
C ARG A 622 -2.28 31.70 -2.93
N THR A 623 -2.81 32.77 -3.51
CA THR A 623 -3.06 32.87 -4.97
C THR A 623 -1.98 33.63 -5.73
N GLY A 624 -1.22 34.50 -5.06
CA GLY A 624 -0.31 35.45 -5.71
C GLY A 624 -1.01 36.63 -6.39
N GLU A 625 -2.33 36.78 -6.22
CA GLU A 625 -3.09 37.91 -6.74
C GLU A 625 -2.65 39.23 -6.09
N ILE A 626 -2.60 40.32 -6.88
CA ILE A 626 -2.00 41.59 -6.46
C ILE A 626 -2.99 42.74 -6.61
N GLY A 627 -3.63 43.10 -5.50
CA GLY A 627 -4.43 44.31 -5.38
C GLY A 627 -3.54 45.54 -5.16
N VAL A 628 -3.57 46.49 -6.09
CA VAL A 628 -2.80 47.75 -5.98
C VAL A 628 -3.72 48.95 -6.07
N ALA A 629 -3.51 49.93 -5.20
CA ALA A 629 -4.10 51.25 -5.33
C ALA A 629 -3.12 52.35 -4.90
N ASP A 630 -3.31 53.55 -5.45
CA ASP A 630 -2.57 54.75 -5.09
C ASP A 630 -3.48 55.84 -4.51
N SER A 631 -2.87 56.91 -3.99
CA SER A 631 -3.54 58.07 -3.40
C SER A 631 -3.63 59.30 -4.31
N ARG A 632 -3.33 59.22 -5.62
CA ARG A 632 -3.32 60.38 -6.56
C ARG A 632 -4.63 61.17 -6.58
N ALA A 633 -5.76 60.48 -6.40
CA ALA A 633 -7.09 61.10 -6.32
C ALA A 633 -7.37 61.86 -5.00
N LEU A 634 -6.49 61.70 -4.01
CA LEU A 634 -6.54 62.33 -2.68
C LEU A 634 -5.44 63.38 -2.52
N GLY A 635 -4.25 63.13 -3.09
CA GLY A 635 -3.12 64.06 -3.13
C GLY A 635 -1.78 63.36 -3.37
N LEU A 636 -0.69 64.03 -2.98
CA LEU A 636 0.69 63.54 -3.02
C LEU A 636 1.29 63.62 -1.60
N LEU A 637 2.29 62.79 -1.30
CA LEU A 637 2.99 62.83 -0.02
C LEU A 637 3.77 64.13 0.14
N GLU A 638 3.62 64.79 1.29
CA GLU A 638 4.29 66.04 1.62
C GLU A 638 5.50 65.78 2.54
N GLN A 639 6.42 66.73 2.64
CA GLN A 639 7.45 66.69 3.69
C GLN A 639 6.82 67.03 5.04
N ALA A 640 7.03 66.19 6.06
CA ALA A 640 6.46 66.42 7.38
C ALA A 640 6.96 67.73 8.03
N THR A 641 6.08 68.70 8.21
CA THR A 641 6.32 69.93 8.99
C THR A 641 6.05 69.72 10.51
N GLY A 642 5.85 68.49 10.93
CA GLY A 642 5.45 68.09 12.28
C GLY A 642 5.77 66.60 12.50
N SER A 643 4.86 65.85 13.12
CA SER A 643 5.02 64.38 13.20
C SER A 643 4.86 63.73 11.82
N ALA A 644 5.93 63.14 11.30
CA ALA A 644 5.90 62.30 10.10
C ALA A 644 5.06 61.02 10.31
N LEU A 645 4.75 60.35 9.19
CA LEU A 645 4.27 58.97 9.24
C LEU A 645 5.32 58.08 9.94
N ASN A 646 4.84 57.04 10.61
CA ASN A 646 5.64 56.09 11.38
C ASN A 646 4.91 54.75 11.48
N ASP A 647 5.65 53.66 11.65
CA ASP A 647 5.18 52.28 11.56
C ASP A 647 3.96 52.01 12.43
N ILE A 648 3.92 52.57 13.65
CA ILE A 648 2.80 52.42 14.60
C ILE A 648 1.53 53.09 14.04
N SER A 649 1.66 54.29 13.48
CA SER A 649 0.55 55.02 12.86
C SER A 649 0.07 54.40 11.55
N ILE A 650 0.99 53.87 10.72
CA ILE A 650 0.68 53.21 9.45
C ILE A 650 0.01 51.87 9.73
N SER A 651 0.59 51.01 10.58
CA SER A 651 0.01 49.72 10.97
C SER A 651 -1.39 49.88 11.58
N LYS A 652 -1.61 50.93 12.38
CA LYS A 652 -2.93 51.26 12.95
C LYS A 652 -3.92 51.82 11.91
N ALA A 653 -3.45 52.38 10.79
CA ALA A 653 -4.28 52.79 9.66
C ALA A 653 -4.60 51.61 8.73
N ILE A 654 -3.66 50.69 8.52
CA ILE A 654 -3.87 49.43 7.80
C ILE A 654 -4.86 48.53 8.55
N GLY A 655 -4.67 48.36 9.87
CA GLY A 655 -5.60 47.66 10.76
C GLY A 655 -5.57 46.14 10.62
N THR A 656 -6.75 45.50 10.71
CA THR A 656 -6.92 44.03 10.69
C THR A 656 -7.80 43.54 9.53
N LEU A 657 -8.03 44.41 8.53
CA LEU A 657 -8.93 44.29 7.37
C LEU A 657 -10.43 44.09 7.68
N GLY A 658 -10.79 43.31 8.70
CA GLY A 658 -12.12 43.29 9.30
C GLY A 658 -13.09 42.33 8.63
N ASN A 659 -14.11 42.86 7.95
CA ASN A 659 -15.19 42.07 7.33
C ASN A 659 -14.79 41.40 6.00
N THR A 660 -13.55 41.59 5.55
CA THR A 660 -12.97 40.95 4.37
C THR A 660 -12.68 39.46 4.60
N GLU A 661 -12.54 38.70 3.53
CA GLU A 661 -12.01 37.33 3.55
C GLU A 661 -10.48 37.26 3.75
N TYR A 662 -9.81 38.40 3.95
CA TYR A 662 -8.37 38.50 4.10
C TYR A 662 -7.93 38.75 5.55
N SER A 663 -6.77 38.22 5.92
CA SER A 663 -6.05 38.50 7.18
C SER A 663 -4.61 38.96 6.88
N ILE A 664 -4.02 39.82 7.70
CA ILE A 664 -2.67 40.34 7.42
C ILE A 664 -1.60 39.41 8.00
N SER A 665 -0.70 38.91 7.14
CA SER A 665 0.51 38.20 7.54
C SER A 665 1.60 39.18 8.04
N CYS A 666 1.86 40.21 7.24
CA CYS A 666 2.93 41.18 7.46
C CYS A 666 2.62 42.54 6.79
N ILE A 667 3.32 43.59 7.24
CA ILE A 667 3.30 44.91 6.62
C ILE A 667 4.76 45.34 6.38
N ASN A 668 5.14 45.49 5.11
CA ASN A 668 6.43 46.04 4.69
C ASN A 668 6.30 47.55 4.41
N MET A 669 7.28 48.32 4.88
CA MET A 669 7.35 49.79 4.73
C MET A 669 8.75 50.25 4.26
N ASP A 670 9.61 49.32 3.80
CA ASP A 670 11.03 49.58 3.46
C ASP A 670 11.19 50.49 2.22
N SER A 671 10.10 50.69 1.46
CA SER A 671 10.02 51.51 0.24
C SER A 671 9.25 52.82 0.44
N LEU A 672 9.14 53.28 1.69
CA LEU A 672 8.56 54.58 2.07
C LEU A 672 9.69 55.52 2.53
N ASP A 673 9.85 56.69 1.89
CA ASP A 673 10.94 57.62 2.23
C ASP A 673 10.79 58.23 3.64
N ASP A 674 11.92 58.42 4.32
CA ASP A 674 11.98 59.05 5.65
C ASP A 674 11.34 60.45 5.67
N GLY A 675 10.49 60.70 6.66
CA GLY A 675 9.93 62.04 6.92
C GLY A 675 8.78 62.47 6.00
N VAL A 676 8.16 61.55 5.25
CA VAL A 676 6.92 61.81 4.51
C VAL A 676 5.70 62.03 5.43
N TRP A 677 4.68 62.73 4.91
CA TRP A 677 3.42 62.97 5.58
C TRP A 677 2.22 62.86 4.64
N CYS A 678 1.15 62.23 5.12
CA CYS A 678 -0.22 62.42 4.61
C CYS A 678 -1.26 62.15 5.72
N PRO A 679 -2.53 62.54 5.52
CA PRO A 679 -3.62 62.13 6.40
C PRO A 679 -3.79 60.61 6.47
N LEU A 680 -3.97 60.06 7.69
CA LEU A 680 -4.22 58.61 7.90
C LEU A 680 -5.51 58.10 7.25
N SER A 681 -6.41 59.00 6.80
CA SER A 681 -7.57 58.65 5.98
C SER A 681 -7.16 58.19 4.57
N TRP A 682 -6.08 58.73 3.99
CA TRP A 682 -5.59 58.30 2.69
C TRP A 682 -5.04 56.87 2.73
N ILE A 683 -4.32 56.50 3.78
CA ILE A 683 -3.83 55.12 3.99
C ILE A 683 -5.02 54.16 4.06
N LYS A 684 -6.07 54.50 4.83
CA LYS A 684 -7.28 53.68 5.00
C LYS A 684 -8.07 53.49 3.70
N ASP A 685 -8.19 54.55 2.90
CA ASP A 685 -8.90 54.50 1.62
C ASP A 685 -8.07 53.78 0.54
N THR A 686 -6.78 54.08 0.43
CA THR A 686 -5.87 53.42 -0.53
C THR A 686 -5.78 51.93 -0.23
N ARG A 687 -5.63 51.53 1.04
CA ARG A 687 -5.75 50.12 1.46
C ARG A 687 -7.12 49.52 1.12
N ARG A 688 -8.22 50.24 1.33
CA ARG A 688 -9.57 49.75 0.98
C ARG A 688 -9.65 49.48 -0.53
N ARG A 689 -9.25 50.44 -1.37
CA ARG A 689 -9.22 50.27 -2.83
C ARG A 689 -8.23 49.21 -3.30
N ALA A 690 -7.13 48.98 -2.60
CA ALA A 690 -6.23 47.87 -2.89
C ALA A 690 -6.89 46.51 -2.64
N ILE A 691 -7.78 46.39 -1.64
CA ILE A 691 -8.57 45.17 -1.39
C ILE A 691 -9.73 45.05 -2.38
N GLU A 692 -10.43 46.14 -2.69
CA GLU A 692 -11.46 46.17 -3.74
C GLU A 692 -10.84 45.74 -5.09
N ASN A 693 -9.60 46.13 -5.38
CA ASN A 693 -8.82 45.69 -6.54
C ASN A 693 -8.19 44.29 -6.40
N LEU A 694 -8.31 43.62 -5.25
CA LEU A 694 -7.89 42.23 -5.02
C LEU A 694 -9.07 41.27 -5.21
N SER A 695 -10.28 41.67 -4.80
CA SER A 695 -11.52 40.88 -4.94
C SER A 695 -12.26 41.05 -6.28
N ASN A 696 -11.74 41.86 -7.21
CA ASN A 696 -12.36 42.08 -8.53
C ASN A 696 -12.03 40.94 -9.52
N ASP A 697 -12.66 39.78 -9.33
CA ASP A 697 -12.95 38.87 -10.44
C ASP A 697 -13.87 39.62 -11.45
N PRO A 698 -13.56 39.69 -12.76
CA PRO A 698 -14.35 40.49 -13.71
C PRO A 698 -15.83 40.12 -13.87
N ASP A 699 -16.30 39.00 -13.30
CA ASP A 699 -17.64 38.44 -13.52
C ASP A 699 -18.68 38.74 -12.40
N ASP A 700 -18.30 39.25 -11.21
CA ASP A 700 -19.29 39.63 -10.16
C ASP A 700 -19.65 41.12 -10.19
N SER A 701 -20.62 41.47 -11.05
CA SER A 701 -21.34 42.74 -10.98
C SER A 701 -22.84 42.52 -10.77
N THR A 702 -23.26 42.58 -9.50
CA THR A 702 -24.60 42.20 -9.04
C THR A 702 -25.67 43.30 -9.25
N GLU A 703 -25.96 43.68 -10.50
CA GLU A 703 -27.09 44.59 -10.80
C GLU A 703 -27.74 44.41 -12.19
N ASP A 704 -28.67 43.46 -12.33
CA ASP A 704 -30.13 43.72 -12.44
C ASP A 704 -30.91 42.42 -12.82
N LYS A 705 -32.23 42.41 -12.65
CA LYS A 705 -33.12 41.29 -13.04
C LYS A 705 -33.87 41.57 -14.34
N SER A 706 -33.92 40.53 -15.16
CA SER A 706 -34.64 40.42 -16.44
C SER A 706 -34.01 41.13 -17.63
N ILE A 707 -33.48 40.32 -18.56
CA ILE A 707 -33.87 40.32 -19.98
C ILE A 707 -33.49 38.93 -20.57
N SER A 708 -34.07 38.61 -21.73
CA SER A 708 -34.10 37.29 -22.38
C SER A 708 -32.76 36.67 -22.77
N ASP A 709 -32.76 35.34 -22.85
CA ASP A 709 -32.03 34.46 -23.78
C ASP A 709 -30.86 35.03 -24.61
N LYS A 710 -29.73 34.30 -24.52
CA LYS A 710 -28.48 34.30 -25.31
C LYS A 710 -27.31 35.08 -24.70
N GLN A 711 -26.13 34.49 -24.87
CA GLN A 711 -24.79 34.99 -24.48
C GLN A 711 -24.38 34.81 -23.02
N SER A 712 -24.31 33.55 -22.57
CA SER A 712 -23.35 33.10 -21.54
C SER A 712 -22.47 31.96 -22.07
N THR A 713 -22.04 32.07 -23.33
CA THR A 713 -20.97 31.23 -23.88
C THR A 713 -19.62 31.80 -23.43
N SER A 714 -19.25 31.53 -22.18
CA SER A 714 -17.83 31.52 -21.82
C SER A 714 -17.10 30.55 -22.74
N ALA A 715 -15.80 30.78 -22.98
CA ALA A 715 -15.08 30.12 -24.06
C ALA A 715 -14.86 28.63 -23.76
N ARG A 716 -15.83 27.79 -24.15
CA ARG A 716 -15.61 26.36 -24.42
C ARG A 716 -14.61 26.30 -25.57
N ALA A 717 -13.33 26.20 -25.21
CA ALA A 717 -12.25 25.98 -26.15
C ALA A 717 -12.66 24.79 -27.00
N THR A 718 -12.86 25.03 -28.30
CA THR A 718 -13.23 23.98 -29.24
C THR A 718 -11.94 23.25 -29.60
N TYR A 719 -11.44 22.47 -28.65
CA TYR A 719 -10.52 21.39 -28.94
C TYR A 719 -11.12 20.60 -30.12
N ASN A 720 -10.35 20.33 -31.17
CA ASN A 720 -10.87 19.56 -32.31
C ASN A 720 -11.36 18.22 -31.78
N ASP A 721 -12.66 17.95 -31.91
CA ASP A 721 -13.34 16.75 -31.38
C ASP A 721 -12.78 15.42 -31.96
N ASP A 722 -11.93 15.50 -32.99
CA ASP A 722 -11.30 14.39 -33.72
C ASP A 722 -9.83 14.10 -33.32
N PHE A 723 -9.27 14.67 -32.23
CA PHE A 723 -7.86 14.43 -31.85
C PHE A 723 -7.67 13.91 -30.42
N PHE A 724 -7.36 12.61 -30.31
CA PHE A 724 -6.91 11.95 -29.08
C PHE A 724 -5.39 11.76 -29.08
N VAL A 725 -4.78 11.98 -27.91
CA VAL A 725 -3.39 11.64 -27.62
C VAL A 725 -3.19 10.12 -27.66
N VAL A 726 -4.21 9.35 -27.25
CA VAL A 726 -4.22 7.88 -27.32
C VAL A 726 -4.01 7.38 -28.76
N ASP A 727 -4.72 7.94 -29.75
CA ASP A 727 -4.58 7.53 -31.15
C ASP A 727 -3.15 7.77 -31.66
N GLN A 728 -2.56 8.94 -31.37
CA GLN A 728 -1.17 9.23 -31.74
C GLN A 728 -0.20 8.20 -31.14
N LEU A 729 -0.35 7.88 -29.85
CA LEU A 729 0.52 6.90 -29.18
C LEU A 729 0.36 5.50 -29.79
N LEU A 730 -0.86 5.06 -30.11
CA LEU A 730 -1.10 3.76 -30.73
C LEU A 730 -0.56 3.69 -32.17
N ASP A 731 -0.71 4.75 -32.97
CA ASP A 731 -0.12 4.84 -34.32
C ASP A 731 1.41 4.85 -34.29
N GLU A 732 2.03 5.54 -33.31
CA GLU A 732 3.48 5.50 -33.07
C GLU A 732 3.94 4.08 -32.70
N ILE A 733 3.22 3.39 -31.80
CA ILE A 733 3.52 2.01 -31.36
C ILE A 733 3.45 1.01 -32.54
N ALA A 734 2.39 1.08 -33.35
CA ALA A 734 2.21 0.23 -34.52
C ALA A 734 3.28 0.51 -35.60
N SER A 735 3.67 1.77 -35.76
CA SER A 735 4.68 2.22 -36.72
C SER A 735 6.11 1.84 -36.33
N ALA A 736 6.46 1.92 -35.04
CA ALA A 736 7.81 1.68 -34.50
C ALA A 736 8.36 0.26 -34.73
N GLY A 737 7.49 -0.69 -35.10
CA GLY A 737 7.87 -2.09 -35.30
C GLY A 737 8.92 -2.29 -36.41
N LYS A 738 10.14 -2.69 -36.00
CA LYS A 738 11.28 -3.00 -36.88
C LYS A 738 10.96 -4.15 -37.83
N THR A 739 11.42 -4.04 -39.08
CA THR A 739 11.13 -5.01 -40.15
C THR A 739 12.04 -6.24 -40.10
N SER A 740 11.76 -7.17 -39.18
CA SER A 740 12.23 -8.56 -39.25
C SER A 740 11.04 -9.50 -39.39
N ARG A 741 10.68 -9.88 -40.63
CA ARG A 741 9.64 -10.90 -40.84
C ARG A 741 10.18 -12.23 -40.33
N SER A 742 9.59 -12.77 -39.25
CA SER A 742 10.03 -14.04 -38.67
C SER A 742 10.05 -15.15 -39.71
N THR A 743 11.17 -15.86 -39.79
CA THR A 743 11.32 -17.06 -40.62
C THR A 743 11.04 -18.34 -39.83
N GLN A 744 10.55 -18.24 -38.59
CA GLN A 744 10.18 -19.38 -37.76
C GLN A 744 8.79 -19.89 -38.15
N SER A 745 8.61 -21.22 -38.27
CA SER A 745 7.33 -21.84 -38.61
C SER A 745 6.36 -21.98 -37.43
N PHE A 746 6.85 -21.78 -36.20
CA PHE A 746 6.09 -21.91 -34.95
C PHE A 746 6.54 -20.85 -33.94
N PRO A 747 5.67 -20.41 -33.01
CA PRO A 747 6.07 -19.64 -31.82
C PRO A 747 7.08 -20.42 -30.94
N ARG A 748 7.85 -19.70 -30.13
CA ARG A 748 8.82 -20.31 -29.21
C ARG A 748 8.11 -20.77 -27.93
N VAL A 749 8.44 -21.98 -27.47
CA VAL A 749 7.93 -22.51 -26.19
C VAL A 749 9.01 -22.40 -25.11
N SER A 750 8.65 -21.76 -24.01
CA SER A 750 9.48 -21.62 -22.81
C SER A 750 8.87 -22.46 -21.68
N VAL A 751 9.66 -23.20 -20.91
CA VAL A 751 9.16 -23.96 -19.75
C VAL A 751 9.81 -23.44 -18.48
N LEU A 752 8.98 -23.00 -17.54
CA LEU A 752 9.41 -22.52 -16.23
C LEU A 752 9.27 -23.64 -15.19
N ALA A 753 10.36 -23.97 -14.53
CA ALA A 753 10.48 -25.04 -13.55
C ALA A 753 10.95 -24.50 -12.19
N ARG A 754 10.37 -25.04 -11.12
CA ARG A 754 10.56 -24.61 -9.72
C ARG A 754 11.31 -25.64 -8.87
N SER A 755 11.55 -26.85 -9.39
CA SER A 755 12.39 -27.88 -8.78
C SER A 755 13.48 -28.42 -9.73
N PHE A 756 14.55 -29.01 -9.17
CA PHE A 756 15.58 -29.68 -9.96
C PHE A 756 15.05 -30.94 -10.68
N GLU A 757 14.07 -31.64 -10.08
CA GLU A 757 13.40 -32.80 -10.70
C GLU A 757 12.69 -32.41 -12.00
N GLN A 758 11.94 -31.30 -12.00
CA GLN A 758 11.31 -30.77 -13.20
C GLN A 758 12.36 -30.41 -14.26
N VAL A 759 13.44 -29.72 -13.88
CA VAL A 759 14.53 -29.36 -14.82
C VAL A 759 15.18 -30.61 -15.43
N ASP A 760 15.51 -31.63 -14.62
CA ASP A 760 16.12 -32.87 -15.09
C ASP A 760 15.20 -33.67 -16.03
N ALA A 761 13.92 -33.75 -15.71
CA ALA A 761 12.91 -34.40 -16.53
C ALA A 761 12.70 -33.68 -17.88
N ILE A 762 12.60 -32.33 -17.87
CA ILE A 762 12.51 -31.52 -19.10
C ILE A 762 13.77 -31.69 -19.95
N CYS A 763 14.96 -31.62 -19.34
CA CYS A 763 16.24 -31.81 -20.03
C CYS A 763 16.32 -33.19 -20.68
N SER A 764 15.92 -34.23 -19.95
CA SER A 764 15.89 -35.62 -20.44
C SER A 764 14.83 -35.82 -21.54
N PHE A 765 13.70 -35.11 -21.49
CA PHE A 765 12.74 -35.08 -22.59
C PHE A 765 13.33 -34.43 -23.86
N ILE A 766 14.04 -33.30 -23.74
CA ILE A 766 14.68 -32.61 -24.89
C ILE A 766 15.77 -33.49 -25.52
N GLU A 767 16.60 -34.16 -24.72
CA GLU A 767 17.62 -35.11 -25.19
C GLU A 767 17.05 -36.22 -26.08
N ASN A 768 15.82 -36.67 -25.81
CA ASN A 768 15.14 -37.73 -26.57
C ASN A 768 14.34 -37.22 -27.80
N ASN A 769 14.10 -35.92 -27.95
CA ASN A 769 13.23 -35.34 -28.98
C ASN A 769 13.98 -34.34 -29.87
N SER A 770 14.83 -34.87 -30.76
CA SER A 770 15.86 -34.11 -31.50
C SER A 770 15.48 -33.67 -32.93
N ASN A 771 14.19 -33.47 -33.25
CA ASN A 771 13.77 -33.05 -34.60
C ASN A 771 13.65 -31.51 -34.74
N ASP A 772 14.60 -30.87 -35.42
CA ASP A 772 14.59 -29.42 -35.72
C ASP A 772 13.37 -28.93 -36.57
N LYS A 773 12.54 -29.84 -37.10
CA LYS A 773 11.36 -29.50 -37.92
C LYS A 773 10.04 -29.40 -37.12
N GLU A 774 10.07 -29.76 -35.84
CA GLU A 774 8.89 -29.78 -34.96
C GLU A 774 8.95 -28.66 -33.89
N PRO A 775 7.81 -28.29 -33.28
CA PRO A 775 7.81 -27.41 -32.11
C PRO A 775 8.61 -28.03 -30.97
N ARG A 776 9.41 -27.21 -30.27
CA ARG A 776 10.27 -27.65 -29.17
C ARG A 776 10.37 -26.64 -28.04
N VAL A 777 10.75 -27.13 -26.86
CA VAL A 777 11.26 -26.28 -25.77
C VAL A 777 12.49 -25.53 -26.27
N SER A 778 12.38 -24.22 -26.32
CA SER A 778 13.44 -23.30 -26.78
C SER A 778 14.19 -22.68 -25.61
N GLU A 779 13.52 -22.47 -24.49
CA GLU A 779 14.04 -21.80 -23.30
C GLU A 779 13.59 -22.55 -22.03
N VAL A 780 14.50 -22.78 -21.07
CA VAL A 780 14.17 -23.33 -19.75
C VAL A 780 14.42 -22.24 -18.70
N ILE A 781 13.38 -21.90 -17.95
CA ILE A 781 13.38 -20.84 -16.94
C ILE A 781 13.45 -21.45 -15.55
N ILE A 782 14.49 -21.13 -14.79
CA ILE A 782 14.70 -21.59 -13.43
C ILE A 782 14.08 -20.57 -12.46
N ASP A 783 12.98 -20.95 -11.81
CA ASP A 783 12.26 -20.14 -10.80
C ASP A 783 12.32 -20.81 -9.42
N PHE A 784 13.54 -21.14 -9.00
CA PHE A 784 13.78 -21.81 -7.71
C PHE A 784 13.64 -20.80 -6.57
N LEU A 785 12.89 -21.21 -5.55
CA LEU A 785 12.62 -20.42 -4.34
C LEU A 785 13.82 -20.31 -3.39
N GLU A 786 14.91 -21.00 -3.70
CA GLU A 786 16.17 -21.03 -2.97
C GLU A 786 17.34 -20.97 -3.96
N ILE A 787 18.45 -20.37 -3.56
CA ILE A 787 19.68 -20.28 -4.38
C ILE A 787 20.32 -21.67 -4.57
N GLU A 788 20.10 -22.58 -3.63
CA GLU A 788 20.59 -23.95 -3.69
C GLU A 788 19.97 -24.71 -4.87
N GLY A 789 20.77 -25.53 -5.55
CA GLY A 789 20.34 -26.25 -6.75
C GLY A 789 20.36 -25.45 -8.07
N ILE A 790 20.30 -24.10 -8.06
CA ILE A 790 20.31 -23.30 -9.31
C ILE A 790 21.55 -23.61 -10.17
N ARG A 791 22.74 -23.66 -9.56
CA ARG A 791 23.99 -23.99 -10.26
C ARG A 791 23.94 -25.38 -10.91
N SER A 792 23.30 -26.35 -10.25
CA SER A 792 23.11 -27.71 -10.76
C SER A 792 22.13 -27.73 -11.93
N ALA A 793 21.01 -27.01 -11.82
CA ALA A 793 20.02 -26.86 -12.90
C ALA A 793 20.64 -26.21 -14.16
N VAL A 794 21.39 -25.11 -13.98
CA VAL A 794 22.15 -24.47 -15.06
C VAL A 794 23.14 -25.44 -15.72
N SER A 795 23.86 -26.25 -14.93
CA SER A 795 24.76 -27.27 -15.47
C SER A 795 24.01 -28.36 -16.24
N ARG A 796 22.85 -28.81 -15.74
CA ARG A 796 22.02 -29.86 -16.35
C ARG A 796 21.43 -29.43 -17.70
N ILE A 797 21.03 -28.16 -17.83
CA ILE A 797 20.53 -27.60 -19.10
C ILE A 797 21.68 -27.43 -20.11
N ARG A 798 22.90 -27.05 -19.67
CA ARG A 798 24.08 -27.04 -20.56
C ARG A 798 24.39 -28.44 -21.09
N GLU A 799 24.36 -29.46 -20.24
CA GLU A 799 24.52 -30.87 -20.66
C GLU A 799 23.45 -31.31 -21.68
N ALA A 800 22.18 -30.91 -21.48
CA ALA A 800 21.11 -31.20 -22.43
C ALA A 800 21.29 -30.49 -23.77
N LYS A 801 21.76 -29.23 -23.75
CA LYS A 801 22.11 -28.43 -24.93
C LYS A 801 23.21 -29.11 -25.75
N ASP A 802 24.27 -29.56 -25.07
CA ASP A 802 25.41 -30.21 -25.70
C ASP A 802 25.05 -31.57 -26.31
N LYS A 803 24.29 -32.41 -25.59
CA LYS A 803 23.86 -33.75 -26.07
C LYS A 803 22.84 -33.72 -27.20
N SER A 804 21.81 -32.86 -27.09
CA SER A 804 20.74 -32.77 -28.09
C SER A 804 21.16 -31.98 -29.33
N HIS A 805 22.27 -31.26 -29.25
CA HIS A 805 22.74 -30.26 -30.23
C HIS A 805 21.74 -29.12 -30.51
N GLN A 806 20.69 -28.99 -29.70
CA GLN A 806 19.68 -27.93 -29.81
C GLN A 806 20.16 -26.66 -29.10
N ASN A 807 19.86 -25.48 -29.66
CA ASN A 807 20.17 -24.22 -28.99
C ASN A 807 19.13 -23.86 -27.90
N ILE A 808 19.10 -24.64 -26.82
CA ILE A 808 18.31 -24.36 -25.61
C ILE A 808 18.87 -23.12 -24.92
N ARG A 809 18.02 -22.18 -24.50
CA ARG A 809 18.41 -21.05 -23.63
C ARG A 809 18.17 -21.34 -22.15
N ILE A 810 19.03 -20.79 -21.31
CA ILE A 810 18.98 -20.84 -19.85
C ILE A 810 18.52 -19.48 -19.33
N VAL A 811 17.35 -19.44 -18.69
CA VAL A 811 16.81 -18.23 -18.09
C VAL A 811 16.73 -18.44 -16.57
N VAL A 812 16.96 -17.39 -15.79
CA VAL A 812 16.76 -17.41 -14.33
C VAL A 812 15.73 -16.36 -13.93
N ALA A 813 14.82 -16.70 -13.03
CA ALA A 813 13.82 -15.76 -12.52
C ALA A 813 14.36 -14.98 -11.32
N SER A 814 14.08 -13.67 -11.31
CA SER A 814 14.29 -12.80 -10.15
C SER A 814 13.14 -12.91 -9.16
N PRO A 815 13.32 -12.57 -7.87
CA PRO A 815 12.21 -12.37 -6.95
C PRO A 815 11.28 -11.25 -7.43
N ARG A 816 9.96 -11.37 -7.18
CA ARG A 816 8.98 -10.29 -7.46
C ARG A 816 9.20 -9.06 -6.57
N ILE A 817 9.71 -9.29 -5.36
CA ILE A 817 10.00 -8.27 -4.36
C ILE A 817 11.49 -8.30 -4.04
N ILE A 818 12.12 -7.14 -4.10
CA ILE A 818 13.48 -6.91 -3.63
C ILE A 818 13.43 -5.70 -2.70
N LYS A 819 13.85 -5.90 -1.46
CA LYS A 819 13.98 -4.85 -0.45
C LYS A 819 15.44 -4.38 -0.33
N PRO A 820 15.70 -3.23 0.33
CA PRO A 820 17.05 -2.81 0.66
C PRO A 820 17.82 -3.90 1.44
N GLY A 821 19.06 -4.19 1.03
CA GLY A 821 19.87 -5.24 1.65
C GLY A 821 19.58 -6.66 1.14
N GLU A 822 18.85 -6.80 0.02
CA GLU A 822 18.61 -8.08 -0.66
C GLU A 822 19.33 -8.20 -2.02
N GLU A 823 20.22 -7.26 -2.34
CA GLU A 823 20.86 -7.16 -3.65
C GLU A 823 21.81 -8.33 -3.95
N GLY A 824 22.27 -9.03 -2.90
CA GLY A 824 23.02 -10.28 -3.03
C GLY A 824 22.27 -11.37 -3.81
N ILE A 825 20.93 -11.37 -3.81
CA ILE A 825 20.12 -12.36 -4.53
C ILE A 825 20.33 -12.23 -6.04
N TRP A 826 20.03 -11.08 -6.63
CA TRP A 826 20.13 -10.89 -8.08
C TRP A 826 21.58 -10.92 -8.57
N LYS A 827 22.55 -10.44 -7.76
CA LYS A 827 23.98 -10.60 -8.03
C LYS A 827 24.38 -12.08 -8.15
N THR A 828 23.82 -12.94 -7.29
CA THR A 828 24.08 -14.40 -7.32
C THR A 828 23.45 -15.09 -8.54
N LEU A 829 22.30 -14.60 -9.02
CA LEU A 829 21.69 -15.07 -10.28
C LEU A 829 22.57 -14.72 -11.48
N LEU A 830 23.10 -13.49 -11.57
CA LEU A 830 24.01 -13.07 -12.64
C LEU A 830 25.30 -13.91 -12.67
N LYS A 831 25.86 -14.28 -11.51
CA LYS A 831 27.05 -15.15 -11.42
C LYS A 831 26.88 -16.54 -12.06
N GLN A 832 25.65 -17.00 -12.34
CA GLN A 832 25.43 -18.28 -13.04
C GLN A 832 25.70 -18.21 -14.55
N SER A 833 25.83 -16.99 -15.11
CA SER A 833 25.92 -16.73 -16.56
C SER A 833 24.73 -17.33 -17.36
N PRO A 834 23.49 -16.87 -17.10
CA PRO A 834 22.31 -17.25 -17.89
C PRO A 834 22.30 -16.54 -19.26
N ASP A 835 21.51 -17.06 -20.20
CA ASP A 835 21.25 -16.39 -21.49
C ASP A 835 20.25 -15.22 -21.37
N ALA A 836 19.39 -15.25 -20.34
CA ALA A 836 18.44 -14.18 -20.00
C ALA A 836 18.10 -14.16 -18.49
N ILE A 837 17.59 -13.03 -17.99
CA ILE A 837 16.97 -12.92 -16.67
C ILE A 837 15.50 -12.51 -16.82
N LEU A 838 14.61 -13.24 -16.14
CA LEU A 838 13.18 -12.90 -16.05
C LEU A 838 13.00 -11.91 -14.89
N VAL A 839 12.83 -10.63 -15.25
CA VAL A 839 12.74 -9.45 -14.38
C VAL A 839 11.31 -9.28 -13.88
N ARG A 840 11.13 -9.37 -12.56
CA ARG A 840 9.81 -9.39 -11.89
C ARG A 840 9.52 -8.14 -11.05
N SER A 841 10.40 -7.14 -11.11
CA SER A 841 10.29 -5.87 -10.37
C SER A 841 10.85 -4.71 -11.21
N THR A 842 10.14 -3.58 -11.22
CA THR A 842 10.54 -2.33 -11.89
C THR A 842 11.86 -1.78 -11.33
N GLY A 843 12.11 -1.92 -10.03
CA GLY A 843 13.37 -1.54 -9.41
C GLY A 843 14.56 -2.38 -9.89
N LEU A 844 14.36 -3.68 -10.17
CA LEU A 844 15.42 -4.49 -10.77
C LEU A 844 15.66 -4.10 -12.24
N LEU A 845 14.60 -3.83 -13.00
CA LEU A 845 14.70 -3.35 -14.38
C LEU A 845 15.53 -2.05 -14.45
N TYR A 846 15.22 -1.11 -13.56
CA TYR A 846 15.97 0.14 -13.39
C TYR A 846 17.44 -0.11 -13.02
N ARG A 847 17.70 -0.91 -11.99
CA ARG A 847 19.08 -1.21 -11.55
C ARG A 847 19.92 -1.85 -12.65
N LEU A 848 19.37 -2.79 -13.42
CA LEU A 848 20.10 -3.47 -14.49
C LEU A 848 20.32 -2.58 -15.73
N THR A 849 19.40 -1.65 -16.01
CA THR A 849 19.58 -0.68 -17.12
C THR A 849 20.54 0.45 -16.77
N GLN A 850 20.49 0.99 -15.55
CA GLN A 850 21.50 1.95 -15.07
C GLN A 850 22.90 1.34 -14.94
N LEU A 851 23.01 0.01 -14.78
CA LEU A 851 24.26 -0.75 -14.91
C LEU A 851 24.67 -1.01 -16.37
N GLY A 852 24.07 -0.34 -17.36
CA GLY A 852 24.42 -0.39 -18.78
C GLY A 852 23.60 -1.37 -19.63
N GLY A 853 22.70 -2.16 -19.04
CA GLY A 853 21.80 -3.06 -19.76
C GLY A 853 22.49 -4.27 -20.42
N THR A 854 21.72 -5.01 -21.24
CA THR A 854 22.16 -6.25 -21.89
C THR A 854 23.45 -6.07 -22.69
N GLY A 855 24.44 -6.93 -22.43
CA GLY A 855 25.75 -6.92 -23.07
C GLY A 855 26.84 -6.15 -22.31
N GLN A 856 26.49 -5.30 -21.32
CA GLN A 856 27.48 -4.63 -20.50
C GLN A 856 28.22 -5.62 -19.59
N GLN A 857 29.55 -5.51 -19.50
CA GLN A 857 30.35 -6.28 -18.55
C GLN A 857 30.41 -5.58 -17.19
N LEU A 858 30.16 -6.35 -16.12
CA LEU A 858 30.21 -5.91 -14.73
C LEU A 858 31.25 -6.72 -13.94
N SER A 859 31.97 -6.05 -13.05
CA SER A 859 32.72 -6.71 -11.99
C SER A 859 31.85 -6.79 -10.73
N ILE A 860 31.62 -8.00 -10.22
CA ILE A 860 30.99 -8.27 -8.93
C ILE A 860 32.08 -8.68 -7.95
N GLN A 861 32.33 -7.86 -6.94
CA GLN A 861 33.16 -8.25 -5.79
C GLN A 861 32.36 -9.12 -4.83
N SER A 862 33.05 -10.00 -4.09
CA SER A 862 32.44 -10.86 -3.07
C SER A 862 33.49 -11.46 -2.16
N LEU A 863 33.22 -11.52 -0.85
CA LEU A 863 34.11 -12.16 0.11
C LEU A 863 34.06 -13.70 0.00
N SER A 864 35.24 -14.33 -0.05
CA SER A 864 35.42 -15.79 -0.05
C SER A 864 35.14 -16.39 1.33
N THR A 865 35.09 -17.72 1.43
CA THR A 865 34.98 -18.40 2.73
C THR A 865 36.20 -18.24 3.64
N GLU A 866 37.31 -17.71 3.12
CA GLU A 866 38.55 -17.45 3.87
C GLU A 866 38.73 -15.94 4.18
N GLY A 867 37.86 -15.07 3.64
CA GLY A 867 37.84 -13.62 3.87
C GLY A 867 38.50 -12.77 2.77
N ASP A 868 39.00 -13.39 1.70
CA ASP A 868 39.58 -12.68 0.55
C ASP A 868 38.50 -12.11 -0.38
N VAL A 869 38.78 -10.99 -1.05
CA VAL A 869 37.87 -10.41 -2.05
C VAL A 869 38.05 -11.09 -3.41
N GLU A 870 37.11 -11.96 -3.77
CA GLU A 870 37.00 -12.52 -5.12
C GLU A 870 36.30 -11.53 -6.06
N VAL A 871 36.83 -11.35 -7.28
CA VAL A 871 36.21 -10.54 -8.33
C VAL A 871 35.69 -11.45 -9.44
N THR A 872 34.36 -11.56 -9.56
CA THR A 872 33.70 -12.26 -10.67
C THR A 872 33.32 -11.27 -11.75
N THR A 873 33.83 -11.42 -12.98
CA THR A 873 33.32 -10.67 -14.14
C THR A 873 32.12 -11.40 -14.73
N VAL A 874 31.02 -10.68 -14.95
CA VAL A 874 29.79 -11.19 -15.60
C VAL A 874 29.41 -10.27 -16.75
N THR A 875 28.67 -10.78 -17.73
CA THR A 875 27.99 -9.97 -18.74
C THR A 875 26.51 -9.88 -18.38
N LEU A 876 25.91 -8.69 -18.45
CA LEU A 876 24.46 -8.55 -18.25
C LEU A 876 23.72 -9.29 -19.37
N PRO A 877 22.81 -10.23 -19.02
CA PRO A 877 22.13 -11.07 -20.00
C PRO A 877 20.96 -10.30 -20.65
N GLU A 878 20.21 -10.97 -21.52
CA GLU A 878 18.96 -10.44 -22.04
C GLU A 878 17.94 -10.19 -20.91
N LEU A 879 17.28 -9.02 -20.91
CA LEU A 879 16.24 -8.69 -19.94
C LEU A 879 14.86 -9.04 -20.50
N ILE A 880 14.14 -9.94 -19.82
CA ILE A 880 12.76 -10.34 -20.16
C ILE A 880 11.86 -9.88 -19.01
N GLY A 881 10.81 -9.11 -19.27
CA GLY A 881 9.87 -8.67 -18.24
C GLY A 881 8.78 -9.71 -17.99
N ASP A 882 8.42 -9.90 -16.73
CA ASP A 882 7.36 -10.83 -16.33
C ASP A 882 6.00 -10.17 -16.13
N PHE A 883 4.94 -10.99 -16.04
CA PHE A 883 3.54 -10.55 -15.83
C PHE A 883 3.35 -9.63 -14.62
N SER A 884 4.24 -9.76 -13.63
CA SER A 884 4.24 -8.98 -12.38
C SER A 884 4.65 -7.51 -12.57
N LEU A 885 5.13 -7.14 -13.77
CA LEU A 885 5.27 -5.76 -14.24
C LEU A 885 3.94 -5.17 -14.79
N ASN A 886 2.86 -5.97 -14.83
CA ASN A 886 1.49 -5.58 -15.16
C ASN A 886 1.30 -4.95 -16.56
N ALA A 887 1.83 -5.58 -17.62
CA ALA A 887 1.54 -5.20 -19.00
C ALA A 887 0.08 -5.51 -19.39
N ALA A 888 -0.80 -4.52 -19.18
CA ALA A 888 -2.26 -4.63 -19.36
C ALA A 888 -2.83 -3.90 -20.60
N ASN A 889 -2.03 -3.05 -21.25
CA ASN A 889 -2.37 -2.34 -22.48
C ASN A 889 -1.12 -2.11 -23.34
N ALA A 890 -1.30 -1.77 -24.61
CA ALA A 890 -0.24 -1.62 -25.61
C ALA A 890 0.76 -0.51 -25.26
N ILE A 891 0.30 0.57 -24.63
CA ILE A 891 1.15 1.70 -24.22
C ILE A 891 2.05 1.28 -23.05
N THR A 892 1.52 0.63 -22.00
CA THR A 892 2.34 0.05 -20.92
C THR A 892 3.31 -1.00 -21.46
N ALA A 893 2.87 -1.89 -22.35
CA ALA A 893 3.74 -2.90 -22.95
C ALA A 893 4.88 -2.26 -23.78
N HIS A 894 4.60 -1.18 -24.51
CA HIS A 894 5.62 -0.43 -25.25
C HIS A 894 6.60 0.29 -24.32
N GLU A 895 6.14 1.04 -23.32
CA GLU A 895 6.99 1.75 -22.36
C GLU A 895 7.89 0.78 -21.57
N LEU A 896 7.42 -0.43 -21.26
CA LEU A 896 8.22 -1.49 -20.65
C LEU A 896 9.27 -2.07 -21.61
N LEU A 897 9.00 -2.17 -22.92
CA LEU A 897 10.01 -2.53 -23.92
C LEU A 897 11.05 -1.40 -24.09
N GLN A 898 10.63 -0.14 -24.12
CA GLN A 898 11.53 1.04 -24.07
C GLN A 898 12.24 1.21 -22.71
N ALA A 899 11.87 0.43 -21.69
CA ALA A 899 12.61 0.27 -20.45
C ALA A 899 13.74 -0.78 -20.54
N GLY A 900 14.12 -1.20 -21.76
CA GLY A 900 15.28 -2.05 -22.01
C GLY A 900 14.96 -3.56 -22.01
N LEU A 901 13.69 -3.94 -22.06
CA LEU A 901 13.27 -5.33 -22.19
C LEU A 901 13.31 -5.80 -23.66
N SER A 902 13.76 -7.02 -23.88
CA SER A 902 13.69 -7.70 -25.19
C SER A 902 12.30 -8.30 -25.46
N ARG A 903 11.57 -8.60 -24.39
CA ARG A 903 10.31 -9.34 -24.35
C ARG A 903 9.56 -9.01 -23.06
N ILE A 904 8.24 -9.00 -23.10
CA ILE A 904 7.36 -8.75 -21.94
C ILE A 904 6.23 -9.79 -21.88
N THR A 905 5.98 -10.38 -20.72
CA THR A 905 4.83 -11.26 -20.50
C THR A 905 3.56 -10.44 -20.22
N ALA A 906 2.45 -10.79 -20.86
CA ALA A 906 1.15 -10.15 -20.65
C ALA A 906 0.64 -10.31 -19.19
N ALA A 907 -0.09 -9.30 -18.68
CA ALA A 907 -0.65 -9.34 -17.33
C ALA A 907 -1.72 -10.42 -17.16
N TYR A 908 -1.72 -11.11 -16.01
CA TYR A 908 -2.65 -12.22 -15.72
C TYR A 908 -4.10 -11.79 -15.50
N ASP A 909 -4.35 -10.48 -15.35
CA ASP A 909 -5.67 -9.88 -15.30
C ASP A 909 -6.40 -9.89 -16.67
N LEU A 910 -5.68 -10.09 -17.78
CA LEU A 910 -6.25 -10.03 -19.12
C LEU A 910 -7.01 -11.31 -19.52
N SER A 911 -8.11 -11.13 -20.25
CA SER A 911 -8.80 -12.21 -20.96
C SER A 911 -8.06 -12.61 -22.25
N ALA A 912 -8.38 -13.76 -22.82
CA ALA A 912 -7.80 -14.19 -24.09
C ALA A 912 -8.11 -13.25 -25.27
N HIS A 913 -9.25 -12.54 -25.21
CA HIS A 913 -9.64 -11.50 -26.16
C HIS A 913 -8.72 -10.28 -26.01
N ALA A 914 -8.58 -9.74 -24.80
CA ALA A 914 -7.75 -8.58 -24.51
C ALA A 914 -6.25 -8.82 -24.84
N ILE A 915 -5.75 -10.05 -24.61
CA ILE A 915 -4.40 -10.45 -25.05
C ILE A 915 -4.24 -10.38 -26.59
N THR A 916 -5.30 -10.66 -27.34
CA THR A 916 -5.32 -10.61 -28.81
C THR A 916 -5.40 -9.16 -29.32
N GLU A 917 -6.12 -8.29 -28.62
CA GLU A 917 -6.22 -6.85 -28.92
C GLU A 917 -4.91 -6.14 -28.62
N LEU A 918 -4.32 -6.37 -27.44
CA LEU A 918 -2.98 -5.95 -27.06
C LEU A 918 -1.94 -6.30 -28.13
N ALA A 919 -1.94 -7.55 -28.61
CA ALA A 919 -1.05 -7.98 -29.68
C ALA A 919 -1.36 -7.31 -31.02
N THR A 920 -2.63 -7.05 -31.33
CA THR A 920 -3.03 -6.36 -32.57
C THR A 920 -2.54 -4.92 -32.59
N LEU A 921 -2.68 -4.18 -31.48
CA LEU A 921 -2.23 -2.79 -31.32
C LEU A 921 -0.69 -2.67 -31.26
N LEU A 922 -0.01 -3.63 -30.63
CA LEU A 922 1.46 -3.75 -30.73
C LEU A 922 1.94 -4.07 -32.17
N GLY A 923 1.07 -4.57 -33.04
CA GLY A 923 1.35 -4.85 -34.45
C GLY A 923 2.54 -5.79 -34.65
N LYS A 924 3.60 -5.33 -35.33
CA LYS A 924 4.83 -6.12 -35.49
C LYS A 924 5.52 -6.38 -34.15
N SER A 925 5.36 -5.49 -33.17
CA SER A 925 5.98 -5.58 -31.85
C SER A 925 5.38 -6.71 -31.00
N ALA A 926 4.24 -7.29 -31.40
CA ALA A 926 3.65 -8.48 -30.78
C ALA A 926 4.60 -9.70 -30.76
N GLN A 927 5.61 -9.75 -31.65
CA GLN A 927 6.65 -10.79 -31.59
C GLN A 927 7.46 -10.75 -30.27
N HIS A 928 7.44 -9.62 -29.57
CA HIS A 928 8.06 -9.39 -28.26
C HIS A 928 7.09 -9.58 -27.08
N LEU A 929 5.84 -9.98 -27.34
CA LEU A 929 4.87 -10.38 -26.31
C LEU A 929 5.03 -11.87 -25.99
N GLU A 930 4.95 -12.21 -24.71
CA GLU A 930 4.86 -13.59 -24.21
C GLU A 930 3.51 -13.82 -23.50
N VAL A 931 2.89 -14.97 -23.75
CA VAL A 931 1.65 -15.39 -23.09
C VAL A 931 1.87 -16.69 -22.33
N VAL A 932 1.38 -16.76 -21.10
CA VAL A 932 1.45 -17.97 -20.27
C VAL A 932 0.27 -18.87 -20.60
N VAL A 933 0.54 -19.96 -21.33
CA VAL A 933 -0.48 -20.86 -21.88
C VAL A 933 -0.89 -21.94 -20.87
N HIS A 934 -0.07 -22.18 -19.84
CA HIS A 934 -0.35 -23.09 -18.74
C HIS A 934 0.21 -22.54 -17.44
N GLN A 935 -0.59 -22.50 -16.37
CA GLN A 935 -0.16 -22.04 -15.06
C GLN A 935 -1.11 -22.44 -13.94
N HIS A 936 -0.58 -22.67 -12.75
CA HIS A 936 -1.34 -22.46 -11.51
C HIS A 936 -1.22 -20.99 -11.12
N MET A 937 -2.33 -20.25 -11.01
CA MET A 937 -2.28 -18.80 -10.75
C MET A 937 -1.78 -18.47 -9.34
N PRO A 938 -0.83 -17.53 -9.15
CA PRO A 938 -0.36 -17.10 -7.83
C PRO A 938 -1.38 -16.17 -7.16
N ILE A 939 -2.39 -16.73 -6.49
CA ILE A 939 -3.53 -16.00 -5.93
C ILE A 939 -3.18 -15.00 -4.82
N PHE A 940 -2.09 -15.24 -4.08
CA PHE A 940 -1.52 -14.30 -3.10
C PHE A 940 0.01 -14.35 -3.17
N HIS A 941 0.67 -13.19 -3.01
CA HIS A 941 2.11 -13.08 -2.78
C HIS A 941 2.35 -12.15 -1.58
N THR A 942 2.89 -12.67 -0.48
CA THR A 942 2.68 -12.13 0.87
C THR A 942 3.95 -12.15 1.74
N GLU A 943 4.25 -11.04 2.42
CA GLU A 943 5.31 -10.95 3.45
C GLU A 943 4.90 -11.67 4.76
N HIS A 944 3.63 -12.06 4.95
CA HIS A 944 3.23 -12.96 6.02
C HIS A 944 3.66 -14.40 5.71
N CYS A 945 4.58 -14.96 6.51
CA CYS A 945 5.01 -16.34 6.39
C CYS A 945 4.15 -17.28 7.26
N VAL A 946 3.29 -18.05 6.59
CA VAL A 946 2.38 -19.05 7.18
C VAL A 946 3.18 -20.13 7.91
N PHE A 947 4.29 -20.60 7.32
CA PHE A 947 5.19 -21.59 7.93
C PHE A 947 5.74 -21.10 9.28
N ALA A 948 6.18 -19.84 9.36
CA ALA A 948 6.72 -19.27 10.58
C ALA A 948 5.61 -19.10 11.64
N ARG A 949 4.43 -18.60 11.24
CA ARG A 949 3.30 -18.37 12.17
C ARG A 949 2.71 -19.66 12.74
N PHE A 950 2.56 -20.71 11.93
CA PHE A 950 1.75 -21.89 12.28
C PHE A 950 2.50 -23.23 12.32
N LEU A 951 3.79 -23.29 11.96
CA LEU A 951 4.58 -24.54 12.05
C LEU A 951 5.91 -24.39 12.81
N SER A 952 6.37 -23.17 13.07
CA SER A 952 7.59 -22.94 13.84
C SER A 952 7.36 -23.01 15.35
N LYS A 953 8.39 -23.46 16.09
CA LYS A 953 8.52 -23.26 17.54
C LYS A 953 9.41 -22.04 17.89
N GLY A 954 9.87 -21.32 16.86
CA GLY A 954 10.74 -20.16 16.97
C GLY A 954 9.98 -18.85 17.17
N ASN A 955 10.61 -17.91 17.88
CA ASN A 955 9.98 -16.65 18.31
C ASN A 955 9.99 -15.56 17.23
N SER A 956 10.73 -15.73 16.14
CA SER A 956 10.85 -14.77 15.04
C SER A 956 10.90 -15.47 13.68
N PHE A 957 10.98 -14.67 12.61
CA PHE A 957 11.24 -15.17 11.25
C PHE A 957 12.73 -15.52 11.05
N GLU A 958 13.62 -14.82 11.77
CA GLU A 958 15.09 -14.96 11.71
C GLU A 958 15.56 -16.27 12.39
N ASP A 959 14.85 -16.69 13.45
CA ASP A 959 14.97 -18.00 14.08
C ASP A 959 13.67 -18.80 13.91
N CYS A 960 13.11 -18.84 12.69
CA CYS A 960 11.94 -19.69 12.42
C CYS A 960 12.28 -21.19 12.30
N GLY A 961 13.55 -21.57 12.45
CA GLY A 961 14.06 -22.92 12.22
C GLY A 961 13.81 -23.46 10.81
N HIS A 962 13.59 -22.59 9.82
CA HIS A 962 13.34 -22.94 8.41
C HIS A 962 12.25 -24.01 8.25
N ALA A 963 11.08 -23.80 8.88
CA ALA A 963 9.96 -24.75 8.81
C ALA A 963 9.50 -25.07 7.36
N CYS A 964 9.74 -24.15 6.42
CA CYS A 964 9.44 -24.31 4.99
C CYS A 964 10.39 -25.24 4.21
N THR A 965 11.57 -25.60 4.74
CA THR A 965 12.44 -26.61 4.10
C THR A 965 12.15 -28.03 4.57
N ARG A 966 11.16 -28.19 5.47
CA ARG A 966 10.85 -29.44 6.19
C ARG A 966 9.37 -29.79 6.17
N ASN A 967 8.52 -28.98 5.53
CA ASN A 967 7.09 -29.24 5.41
C ASN A 967 6.55 -28.76 4.05
N THR A 968 5.79 -29.60 3.36
CA THR A 968 4.94 -29.17 2.23
C THR A 968 3.62 -28.66 2.79
N VAL A 969 3.20 -27.44 2.41
CA VAL A 969 2.05 -26.77 3.02
C VAL A 969 1.03 -26.37 1.96
N HIS A 970 -0.26 -26.61 2.25
CA HIS A 970 -1.38 -26.10 1.45
C HIS A 970 -2.40 -25.41 2.36
N LEU A 971 -3.15 -24.45 1.80
CA LEU A 971 -4.32 -23.85 2.43
C LEU A 971 -5.57 -24.42 1.77
N ARG A 972 -6.28 -25.28 2.51
CA ARG A 972 -7.59 -25.78 2.11
C ARG A 972 -8.60 -24.66 2.21
N ASP A 973 -9.24 -24.31 1.10
CA ASP A 973 -10.34 -23.35 1.11
C ASP A 973 -11.70 -23.98 1.46
N GLN A 974 -12.72 -23.14 1.53
CA GLN A 974 -14.12 -23.52 1.78
C GLN A 974 -14.73 -24.48 0.73
N ASN A 975 -14.14 -24.59 -0.46
CA ASN A 975 -14.54 -25.54 -1.50
C ASN A 975 -13.75 -26.87 -1.41
N SER A 976 -12.98 -27.06 -0.33
CA SER A 976 -12.06 -28.19 -0.11
C SER A 976 -10.93 -28.32 -1.13
N LYS A 977 -10.62 -27.24 -1.87
CA LYS A 977 -9.49 -27.17 -2.80
C LYS A 977 -8.22 -26.81 -2.01
N ASP A 978 -7.13 -27.55 -2.23
CA ASP A 978 -5.87 -27.45 -1.48
C ASP A 978 -4.87 -26.56 -2.23
N ASN A 979 -4.78 -25.29 -1.84
CA ASN A 979 -3.97 -24.30 -2.55
C ASN A 979 -2.53 -24.28 -1.98
N LEU A 980 -1.54 -24.68 -2.77
CA LEU A 980 -0.14 -24.82 -2.34
C LEU A 980 0.45 -23.49 -1.82
N VAL A 981 1.20 -23.55 -0.73
CA VAL A 981 2.00 -22.43 -0.21
C VAL A 981 3.48 -22.71 -0.41
N LEU A 982 4.18 -21.77 -1.02
CA LEU A 982 5.61 -21.84 -1.31
C LEU A 982 6.33 -20.62 -0.73
N ALA A 983 7.49 -20.81 -0.08
CA ALA A 983 8.25 -19.74 0.56
C ALA A 983 9.58 -19.47 -0.15
N ASP A 984 9.80 -18.21 -0.57
CA ASP A 984 11.01 -17.78 -1.29
C ASP A 984 12.21 -17.47 -0.38
N MET A 985 13.27 -16.93 -0.98
CA MET A 985 14.55 -16.58 -0.36
C MET A 985 14.42 -15.47 0.70
N GLY A 986 13.46 -14.56 0.52
CA GLY A 986 13.10 -13.50 1.48
C GLY A 986 12.05 -13.95 2.49
N CYS A 987 11.77 -15.25 2.57
CA CYS A 987 10.68 -15.87 3.35
C CYS A 987 9.26 -15.45 2.93
N ARG A 988 9.08 -14.78 1.78
CA ARG A 988 7.76 -14.39 1.27
C ARG A 988 7.01 -15.61 0.81
N ASN A 989 5.74 -15.68 1.15
CA ASN A 989 4.89 -16.81 0.79
C ASN A 989 4.12 -16.47 -0.48
N THR A 990 4.15 -17.37 -1.46
CA THR A 990 3.23 -17.35 -2.60
C THR A 990 2.24 -18.48 -2.42
N VAL A 991 0.95 -18.17 -2.51
CA VAL A 991 -0.12 -19.17 -2.53
C VAL A 991 -0.54 -19.36 -3.98
N PHE A 992 -0.50 -20.59 -4.47
CA PHE A 992 -0.87 -20.97 -5.83
C PHE A 992 -2.25 -21.61 -5.87
N MET A 993 -3.03 -21.29 -6.90
CA MET A 993 -4.32 -21.91 -7.17
C MET A 993 -4.15 -23.41 -7.36
N SER A 994 -4.98 -24.22 -6.69
CA SER A 994 -4.91 -25.69 -6.84
C SER A 994 -5.33 -26.23 -8.22
N GLU A 995 -6.13 -25.47 -8.97
CA GLU A 995 -6.59 -25.82 -10.32
C GLU A 995 -5.75 -25.08 -11.37
N ALA A 996 -5.29 -25.79 -12.39
CA ALA A 996 -4.47 -25.22 -13.45
C ALA A 996 -5.32 -24.39 -14.44
N GLN A 997 -4.78 -23.28 -14.92
CA GLN A 997 -5.30 -22.51 -16.05
C GLN A 997 -4.65 -22.99 -17.34
N SER A 998 -5.44 -23.18 -18.40
CA SER A 998 -4.98 -23.45 -19.77
C SER A 998 -5.57 -22.47 -20.77
N GLY A 999 -4.70 -21.94 -21.64
CA GLY A 999 -5.05 -21.12 -22.80
C GLY A 999 -5.10 -21.87 -24.13
N VAL A 1000 -5.10 -23.22 -24.12
CA VAL A 1000 -4.94 -24.04 -25.34
C VAL A 1000 -5.94 -23.72 -26.45
N TYR A 1001 -7.18 -23.36 -26.10
CA TYR A 1001 -8.20 -22.97 -27.08
C TYR A 1001 -7.87 -21.67 -27.83
N SER A 1002 -7.11 -20.75 -27.22
CA SER A 1002 -6.79 -19.42 -27.77
C SER A 1002 -5.40 -19.32 -28.39
N MET A 1003 -4.52 -20.31 -28.17
CA MET A 1003 -3.15 -20.33 -28.70
C MET A 1003 -3.07 -20.17 -30.23
N ASN A 1004 -4.06 -20.68 -30.97
CA ASN A 1004 -4.11 -20.50 -32.43
C ASN A 1004 -4.34 -19.03 -32.83
N ASP A 1005 -5.15 -18.30 -32.09
CA ASP A 1005 -5.50 -16.90 -32.39
C ASP A 1005 -4.41 -15.94 -31.93
N TRP A 1006 -3.80 -16.22 -30.78
CA TRP A 1006 -2.55 -15.58 -30.34
C TRP A 1006 -1.42 -15.74 -31.37
N ALA A 1007 -1.28 -16.94 -31.97
CA ALA A 1007 -0.31 -17.15 -33.05
C ALA A 1007 -0.66 -16.40 -34.36
N LYS A 1008 -1.96 -16.24 -34.70
CA LYS A 1008 -2.40 -15.37 -35.81
C LYS A 1008 -2.08 -13.90 -35.52
N ALA A 1009 -2.23 -13.46 -34.27
CA ALA A 1009 -1.90 -12.12 -33.77
C ALA A 1009 -0.38 -11.89 -33.58
N ASN A 1010 0.48 -12.69 -34.22
CA ASN A 1010 1.93 -12.51 -34.25
C ASN A 1010 2.62 -12.58 -32.86
N ILE A 1011 1.98 -13.19 -31.85
CA ILE A 1011 2.59 -13.43 -30.53
C ILE A 1011 3.73 -14.45 -30.68
N GLY A 1012 4.96 -14.03 -30.36
CA GLY A 1012 6.17 -14.79 -30.65
C GLY A 1012 6.48 -15.91 -29.65
N HIS A 1013 5.96 -15.81 -28.43
CA HIS A 1013 6.39 -16.64 -27.29
C HIS A 1013 5.22 -17.17 -26.45
N PHE A 1014 5.27 -18.46 -26.13
CA PHE A 1014 4.36 -19.13 -25.20
C PHE A 1014 5.12 -19.73 -24.03
N ARG A 1015 4.65 -19.50 -22.80
CA ARG A 1015 5.26 -20.03 -21.58
C ARG A 1015 4.37 -21.06 -20.89
N ILE A 1016 4.95 -22.17 -20.49
CA ILE A 1016 4.37 -23.19 -19.60
C ILE A 1016 4.99 -22.97 -18.22
N GLU A 1017 4.19 -22.68 -17.21
CA GLU A 1017 4.65 -22.63 -15.82
C GLU A 1017 4.26 -23.89 -15.05
N LEU A 1018 5.26 -24.51 -14.45
CA LEU A 1018 5.14 -25.61 -13.50
C LEU A 1018 5.25 -25.07 -12.06
N VAL A 1019 4.56 -25.70 -11.12
CA VAL A 1019 4.64 -25.44 -9.68
C VAL A 1019 5.21 -26.65 -8.94
N ASP A 1020 4.38 -27.62 -8.57
CA ASP A 1020 4.72 -28.77 -7.74
C ASP A 1020 4.43 -30.12 -8.41
N GLU A 1021 4.19 -30.10 -9.73
CA GLU A 1021 4.03 -31.30 -10.55
C GLU A 1021 5.37 -32.06 -10.63
N SER A 1022 5.32 -33.39 -10.54
CA SER A 1022 6.51 -34.25 -10.64
C SER A 1022 7.13 -34.20 -12.04
N GLY A 1023 8.36 -34.69 -12.19
CA GLY A 1023 9.05 -34.76 -13.48
C GLY A 1023 8.23 -35.46 -14.58
N ASP A 1024 7.56 -36.56 -14.24
CA ASP A 1024 6.65 -37.28 -15.15
C ASP A 1024 5.43 -36.46 -15.57
N ALA A 1025 4.89 -35.64 -14.66
CA ALA A 1025 3.74 -34.77 -14.94
C ALA A 1025 4.16 -33.55 -15.78
N ALA A 1026 5.28 -32.91 -15.42
CA ALA A 1026 5.90 -31.84 -16.18
C ALA A 1026 6.17 -32.23 -17.64
N VAL A 1027 6.75 -33.42 -17.87
CA VAL A 1027 7.01 -33.93 -19.23
C VAL A 1027 5.72 -34.18 -20.01
N LYS A 1028 4.65 -34.68 -19.37
CA LYS A 1028 3.33 -34.84 -20.02
C LYS A 1028 2.76 -33.49 -20.44
N ILE A 1029 2.69 -32.51 -19.53
CA ILE A 1029 2.21 -31.14 -19.80
C ILE A 1029 2.92 -30.56 -21.02
N VAL A 1030 4.26 -30.57 -21.01
CA VAL A 1030 5.08 -30.04 -22.12
C VAL A 1030 4.80 -30.80 -23.42
N ALA A 1031 4.74 -32.13 -23.40
CA ALA A 1031 4.46 -32.93 -24.58
C ALA A 1031 3.06 -32.66 -25.18
N SER A 1032 2.01 -32.48 -24.36
CA SER A 1032 0.66 -32.16 -24.82
C SER A 1032 0.61 -30.84 -25.59
N TYR A 1033 1.23 -29.77 -25.07
CA TYR A 1033 1.29 -28.48 -25.77
C TYR A 1033 2.13 -28.51 -27.05
N LEU A 1034 3.26 -29.24 -27.07
CA LEU A 1034 4.06 -29.39 -28.29
C LEU A 1034 3.31 -30.19 -29.37
N ARG A 1035 2.61 -31.28 -28.98
CA ARG A 1035 1.73 -32.07 -29.87
C ARG A 1035 0.55 -31.28 -30.43
N PHE A 1036 0.06 -30.28 -29.71
CA PHE A 1036 -0.95 -29.36 -30.24
C PHE A 1036 -0.35 -28.38 -31.25
N LEU A 1037 0.85 -27.84 -31.00
CA LEU A 1037 1.54 -26.95 -31.95
C LEU A 1037 1.97 -27.67 -33.25
N SER A 1038 2.28 -28.97 -33.19
CA SER A 1038 2.55 -29.80 -34.38
C SER A 1038 1.27 -30.21 -35.12
N LYS A 1039 0.10 -30.06 -34.47
CA LYS A 1039 -1.25 -30.46 -34.91
C LYS A 1039 -1.52 -31.97 -34.84
N ASP A 1040 -0.78 -32.69 -33.98
CA ASP A 1040 -1.05 -34.09 -33.62
C ASP A 1040 -2.18 -34.24 -32.59
N LEU A 1041 -2.57 -33.14 -31.93
CA LEU A 1041 -3.71 -33.05 -31.01
C LEU A 1041 -4.62 -31.85 -31.33
N HIS A 1042 -5.91 -31.99 -31.03
CA HIS A 1042 -6.83 -30.86 -30.90
C HIS A 1042 -6.78 -30.26 -29.49
N ALA A 1043 -7.25 -29.01 -29.34
CA ALA A 1043 -7.26 -28.32 -28.05
C ALA A 1043 -8.03 -29.07 -26.94
N LYS A 1044 -9.09 -29.81 -27.32
CA LYS A 1044 -9.83 -30.66 -26.38
C LYS A 1044 -9.01 -31.85 -25.87
N ASP A 1045 -8.18 -32.46 -26.72
CA ASP A 1045 -7.38 -33.62 -26.31
C ASP A 1045 -6.34 -33.21 -25.26
N VAL A 1046 -5.68 -32.06 -25.47
CA VAL A 1046 -4.79 -31.43 -24.47
C VAL A 1046 -5.55 -31.10 -23.19
N TRP A 1047 -6.75 -30.52 -23.30
CA TRP A 1047 -7.57 -30.18 -22.14
C TRP A 1047 -7.93 -31.41 -21.30
N ASP A 1048 -8.34 -32.50 -21.94
CA ASP A 1048 -8.67 -33.76 -21.27
C ASP A 1048 -7.40 -34.47 -20.72
N GLU A 1049 -6.26 -34.40 -21.42
CA GLU A 1049 -4.96 -34.88 -20.92
C GLU A 1049 -4.54 -34.10 -19.66
N LEU A 1050 -4.58 -32.75 -19.67
CA LEU A 1050 -4.23 -31.90 -18.53
C LEU A 1050 -5.18 -32.10 -17.33
N GLY A 1051 -6.48 -32.26 -17.57
CA GLY A 1051 -7.48 -32.54 -16.52
C GLY A 1051 -7.29 -33.89 -15.82
N SER A 1052 -6.45 -34.78 -16.38
CA SER A 1052 -6.10 -36.08 -15.78
C SER A 1052 -4.85 -36.06 -14.89
N ILE A 1053 -4.21 -34.90 -14.72
CA ILE A 1053 -2.97 -34.77 -13.95
C ILE A 1053 -3.29 -34.49 -12.46
N PRO A 1054 -2.68 -35.24 -11.52
CA PRO A 1054 -2.84 -35.00 -10.09
C PRO A 1054 -1.88 -33.92 -9.56
N ASP A 1055 -2.27 -33.27 -8.46
CA ASP A 1055 -1.41 -32.40 -7.64
C ASP A 1055 -0.33 -33.19 -6.87
N SER A 1056 0.56 -32.50 -6.14
CA SER A 1056 1.58 -33.16 -5.30
C SER A 1056 1.01 -34.02 -4.15
N ASN A 1057 -0.30 -33.93 -3.86
CA ASN A 1057 -1.02 -34.76 -2.89
C ASN A 1057 -1.74 -35.96 -3.54
N GLY A 1058 -1.60 -36.14 -4.86
CA GLY A 1058 -2.24 -37.22 -5.62
C GLY A 1058 -3.71 -36.98 -6.01
N ARG A 1059 -4.18 -35.73 -5.96
CA ARG A 1059 -5.58 -35.33 -6.19
C ARG A 1059 -5.76 -34.76 -7.59
N LEU A 1060 -6.79 -35.23 -8.31
CA LEU A 1060 -7.21 -34.61 -9.58
C LEU A 1060 -7.91 -33.28 -9.30
N MET A 1061 -7.18 -32.18 -9.44
CA MET A 1061 -7.73 -30.83 -9.16
C MET A 1061 -8.42 -30.21 -10.38
N GLY A 1062 -8.13 -30.71 -11.58
CA GLY A 1062 -8.72 -30.29 -12.85
C GLY A 1062 -7.93 -29.20 -13.58
N VAL A 1063 -8.42 -28.84 -14.77
CA VAL A 1063 -7.94 -27.70 -15.56
C VAL A 1063 -9.13 -26.81 -15.94
N GLY A 1064 -8.91 -25.50 -15.83
CA GLY A 1064 -9.87 -24.45 -16.13
C GLY A 1064 -9.29 -23.38 -17.05
N THR A 1065 -10.10 -22.37 -17.36
CA THR A 1065 -9.68 -21.20 -18.17
C THR A 1065 -9.36 -19.98 -17.30
N GLY A 1066 -9.80 -19.98 -16.03
CA GLY A 1066 -9.54 -18.92 -15.05
C GLY A 1066 -9.78 -17.50 -15.60
N SER A 1067 -8.72 -16.67 -15.61
CA SER A 1067 -8.79 -15.29 -16.08
C SER A 1067 -9.04 -15.13 -17.58
N LEU A 1068 -8.78 -16.17 -18.39
CA LEU A 1068 -8.83 -16.07 -19.86
C LEU A 1068 -10.24 -15.92 -20.44
N ARG A 1069 -11.29 -16.28 -19.70
CA ARG A 1069 -12.68 -16.01 -20.12
C ARG A 1069 -13.03 -14.53 -19.91
N ASN A 1070 -13.74 -13.94 -20.85
CA ASN A 1070 -14.30 -12.60 -20.66
C ASN A 1070 -15.51 -12.60 -19.69
N SER A 1071 -15.93 -11.42 -19.24
CA SER A 1071 -17.01 -11.26 -18.25
C SER A 1071 -18.41 -11.57 -18.79
N ALA A 1072 -18.59 -11.85 -20.09
CA ALA A 1072 -19.83 -12.39 -20.64
C ALA A 1072 -19.83 -13.94 -20.58
N GLU A 1073 -18.74 -14.59 -21.00
CA GLU A 1073 -18.55 -16.05 -20.93
C GLU A 1073 -18.61 -16.62 -19.50
N ARG A 1074 -18.17 -15.83 -18.51
CA ARG A 1074 -18.31 -16.19 -17.09
C ARG A 1074 -19.75 -16.03 -16.56
N ARG A 1075 -20.62 -15.29 -17.27
CA ARG A 1075 -22.05 -15.11 -16.94
C ARG A 1075 -22.97 -16.06 -17.71
N SER A 1076 -22.62 -16.46 -18.93
CA SER A 1076 -23.31 -17.53 -19.68
C SER A 1076 -22.96 -18.93 -19.19
N GLY A 1077 -21.74 -19.13 -18.66
CA GLY A 1077 -21.19 -20.44 -18.30
C GLY A 1077 -20.63 -21.20 -19.51
N GLU A 1078 -21.20 -20.97 -20.70
CA GLU A 1078 -20.67 -21.38 -22.00
C GLU A 1078 -19.43 -20.54 -22.37
N VAL A 1079 -18.36 -21.21 -22.78
CA VAL A 1079 -17.27 -20.57 -23.54
C VAL A 1079 -17.83 -20.19 -24.90
N SER A 1080 -17.51 -19.00 -25.40
CA SER A 1080 -17.97 -18.55 -26.72
C SER A 1080 -17.27 -19.35 -27.81
N SER A 1081 -17.93 -20.40 -28.31
CA SER A 1081 -17.60 -21.02 -29.59
C SER A 1081 -17.99 -20.14 -30.80
N SER A 1082 -18.65 -19.01 -30.55
CA SER A 1082 -19.14 -18.04 -31.53
C SER A 1082 -18.07 -17.10 -32.10
N VAL A 1083 -16.87 -17.62 -32.35
CA VAL A 1083 -15.94 -17.12 -33.39
C VAL A 1083 -15.44 -18.34 -34.19
N HIS A 1084 -16.18 -18.69 -35.25
CA HIS A 1084 -15.88 -19.77 -36.20
C HIS A 1084 -15.28 -19.20 -37.49
#